data_AF-A0A7C5B820-F1
#
_entry.id   AF-A0A7C5B820-F1
#
_cell.length_a   1.000
_cell.length_b   1.000
_cell.length_c   1.000
_cell.angle_alpha   90.00
_cell.angle_beta   90.00
_cell.angle_gamma   90.00
#
_symmetry.space_group_name_H-M   'P 1'
#
loop_
_entity.id
_entity.type
_entity.pdbx_description
1 polymer ?
#
loop_
_entity_poly.entity_id
_entity_poly.type
_entity_poly.pdbx_seq_one_letter_code
_entity_poly.pdbx_strand_id
1 'polypeptide(L)'
;MEKDEDRVLEADQSLIDREEDLVKRESLLIKAKDELAKKEAELNAVQVALSEEKTRLKKWEDDLKSRTNTVEIMESALAEKKEEIEAKEDKLAKEEKRVTDLDQQLIQREEKLVHKEEEVIAKLEEIRKKEEELKIREEDIVNLIKEKEEKEVELEKREEKLQGEFERREKEFREKMAKLEKEALESIEVTKKGIEAKEIELKNKEKEIEEKNAQIQKLEKELKKQQAELERRESVVQKYEVELTKKEVELKNLESRLKLDELEKRDRELRALAETLSKREEEIKIAEERSAKILEIDATLKSRESALKEAEELTNRKLKEAEAREKRMIEREAEISTLETKLKKEVEEIASEKSRLAELEKRLKSIENEVKEKAERYQKIEREIKSCPYCGAKDGYTYAESLVEELKNLGIDVTEPEVLIQQAKGLIRNGDYTGATGKASEAIKLLSDLKRKHLGKKVLSKLLTLQHTLSTMKDEGEEVSDLEKMLDDAFKDLDKDDYEVAEQKGEKIEEMIKGNKEKELEDAYEKIRKEIEELSDLGFETNEISRQLGQVKAHIRAKKYTQAREVIEEIRKSIEEMKANAKKEAVEISKKFRAVYDELTSLDIESDRVIDLVGKAQAAMDASDYIGAMQSYKMAIDEVALLKKTHYQGLANDGYKVAQEKCMSARAQGYDVHEAEAKLREAENAIAENEYELALKYIEESTKLITETMQRPVTQITLTPAQSSRKIEITPPPEKPFEKQEEEIITVERKAPRILVKKEEYEKKPEYPPVQPAIQKQTMPKVHKKYQCPGCAKLFAVETQIRPTTVHCPWCKLMVIIKE
;
A
#
# COMPACT_ATOMS: atom_id res chain seq x y z
N MET A 1 186.61 -83.15 86.29
CA MET A 1 185.38 -83.97 86.26
C MET A 1 184.24 -83.25 86.97
N GLU A 2 184.47 -82.62 88.13
CA GLU A 2 183.49 -81.74 88.83
C GLU A 2 183.18 -80.40 88.11
N LYS A 3 183.10 -80.36 86.77
CA LYS A 3 182.73 -79.17 85.99
C LYS A 3 181.80 -79.45 84.80
N ASP A 4 181.43 -80.70 84.60
CA ASP A 4 180.62 -81.12 83.44
C ASP A 4 179.16 -81.41 83.83
N GLU A 5 178.86 -81.63 85.12
CA GLU A 5 177.48 -81.86 85.63
C GLU A 5 176.65 -80.57 85.72
N ASP A 6 177.20 -79.47 86.24
CA ASP A 6 176.50 -78.16 86.36
C ASP A 6 175.92 -77.68 85.01
N ARG A 7 176.62 -77.96 83.91
CA ARG A 7 176.25 -77.54 82.55
C ARG A 7 175.08 -78.32 81.96
N VAL A 8 174.72 -79.47 82.55
CA VAL A 8 173.55 -80.26 82.14
C VAL A 8 172.29 -79.70 82.82
N LEU A 9 172.36 -79.44 84.12
CA LEU A 9 171.25 -78.87 84.91
C LEU A 9 170.80 -77.50 84.37
N GLU A 10 171.76 -76.64 83.98
CA GLU A 10 171.46 -75.33 83.38
C GLU A 10 170.79 -75.46 81.99
N ALA A 11 171.11 -76.51 81.23
CA ALA A 11 170.49 -76.79 79.94
C ALA A 11 169.07 -77.36 80.07
N ASP A 12 168.85 -78.29 81.02
CA ASP A 12 167.54 -78.89 81.29
C ASP A 12 166.52 -77.85 81.79
N GLN A 13 166.93 -76.93 82.67
CA GLN A 13 166.07 -75.81 83.09
C GLN A 13 165.71 -74.90 81.91
N SER A 14 166.66 -74.61 81.02
CA SER A 14 166.40 -73.83 79.79
C SER A 14 165.49 -74.57 78.78
N LEU A 15 165.34 -75.88 78.87
CA LEU A 15 164.37 -76.65 78.08
C LEU A 15 162.98 -76.54 78.71
N ILE A 16 162.85 -76.74 80.03
CA ILE A 16 161.58 -76.64 80.76
C ILE A 16 160.94 -75.25 80.57
N ASP A 17 161.71 -74.18 80.76
CA ASP A 17 161.22 -72.80 80.57
C ASP A 17 160.70 -72.57 79.14
N ARG A 18 161.33 -73.21 78.15
CA ARG A 18 161.01 -73.10 76.72
C ARG A 18 159.81 -73.96 76.32
N GLU A 19 159.62 -75.11 76.96
CA GLU A 19 158.42 -75.94 76.83
C GLU A 19 157.20 -75.25 77.45
N GLU A 20 157.33 -74.63 78.63
CA GLU A 20 156.29 -73.74 79.17
C GLU A 20 155.96 -72.60 78.19
N ASP A 21 156.96 -71.96 77.59
CA ASP A 21 156.75 -70.85 76.64
C ASP A 21 156.14 -71.32 75.30
N LEU A 22 156.31 -72.58 74.93
CA LEU A 22 155.60 -73.23 73.83
C LEU A 22 154.14 -73.52 74.22
N VAL A 23 153.87 -74.15 75.36
CA VAL A 23 152.50 -74.41 75.85
C VAL A 23 151.71 -73.11 76.03
N LYS A 24 152.35 -72.04 76.52
CA LYS A 24 151.75 -70.69 76.58
C LYS A 24 151.37 -70.20 75.17
N ARG A 25 152.27 -70.30 74.18
CA ARG A 25 151.98 -69.95 72.78
C ARG A 25 150.88 -70.81 72.16
N GLU A 26 150.89 -72.12 72.38
CA GLU A 26 149.84 -73.02 71.89
C GLU A 26 148.47 -72.67 72.48
N SER A 27 148.40 -72.35 73.78
CA SER A 27 147.15 -71.89 74.41
C SER A 27 146.62 -70.58 73.81
N LEU A 28 147.51 -69.69 73.37
CA LEU A 28 147.16 -68.45 72.67
C LEU A 28 146.77 -68.72 71.21
N LEU A 29 147.40 -69.68 70.55
CA LEU A 29 147.08 -70.11 69.18
C LEU A 29 145.72 -70.82 69.10
N ILE A 30 145.35 -71.58 70.14
CA ILE A 30 144.01 -72.16 70.29
C ILE A 30 142.98 -71.04 70.49
N LYS A 31 143.21 -70.10 71.42
CA LYS A 31 142.32 -68.94 71.62
C LYS A 31 142.14 -68.11 70.34
N ALA A 32 143.22 -67.85 69.61
CA ALA A 32 143.17 -67.12 68.33
C ALA A 32 142.41 -67.89 67.24
N LYS A 33 142.48 -69.24 67.22
CA LYS A 33 141.65 -70.07 66.34
C LYS A 33 140.18 -70.05 66.75
N ASP A 34 139.87 -70.09 68.04
CA ASP A 34 138.50 -69.97 68.55
C ASP A 34 137.90 -68.58 68.25
N GLU A 35 138.72 -67.53 68.32
CA GLU A 35 138.34 -66.17 67.91
C GLU A 35 138.16 -66.04 66.39
N LEU A 36 139.03 -66.65 65.58
CA LEU A 36 138.87 -66.71 64.13
C LEU A 36 137.59 -67.46 63.74
N ALA A 37 137.34 -68.64 64.33
CA ALA A 37 136.12 -69.42 64.09
C ALA A 37 134.85 -68.66 64.52
N LYS A 38 134.89 -67.88 65.61
CA LYS A 38 133.81 -66.96 65.98
C LYS A 38 133.63 -65.86 64.92
N LYS A 39 134.70 -65.27 64.40
CA LYS A 39 134.64 -64.23 63.37
C LYS A 39 134.17 -64.76 62.01
N GLU A 40 134.53 -65.99 61.65
CA GLU A 40 133.98 -66.69 60.48
C GLU A 40 132.50 -67.02 60.68
N ALA A 41 132.07 -67.42 61.88
CA ALA A 41 130.66 -67.62 62.19
C ALA A 41 129.85 -66.30 62.15
N GLU A 42 130.38 -65.21 62.71
CA GLU A 42 129.81 -63.86 62.60
C GLU A 42 129.70 -63.41 61.13
N LEU A 43 130.75 -63.58 60.33
CA LEU A 43 130.77 -63.21 58.92
C LEU A 43 129.75 -64.00 58.11
N ASN A 44 129.65 -65.32 58.33
CA ASN A 44 128.64 -66.17 57.71
C ASN A 44 127.22 -65.75 58.12
N ALA A 45 126.98 -65.42 59.39
CA ALA A 45 125.69 -64.91 59.84
C ALA A 45 125.32 -63.57 59.19
N VAL A 46 126.27 -62.64 59.05
CA VAL A 46 126.09 -61.37 58.32
C VAL A 46 125.84 -61.62 56.84
N GLN A 47 126.51 -62.59 56.22
CA GLN A 47 126.31 -62.94 54.81
C GLN A 47 124.94 -63.58 54.56
N VAL A 48 124.43 -64.40 55.49
CA VAL A 48 123.05 -64.92 55.47
C VAL A 48 122.06 -63.76 55.60
N ALA A 49 122.19 -62.92 56.62
CA ALA A 49 121.30 -61.76 56.81
C ALA A 49 121.29 -60.80 55.61
N LEU A 50 122.45 -60.55 54.97
CA LEU A 50 122.54 -59.76 53.75
C LEU A 50 121.88 -60.44 52.54
N SER A 51 121.87 -61.78 52.49
CA SER A 51 121.14 -62.52 51.46
C SER A 51 119.63 -62.45 51.69
N GLU A 52 119.17 -62.58 52.95
CA GLU A 52 117.77 -62.41 53.33
C GLU A 52 117.27 -61.00 52.99
N GLU A 53 118.01 -59.96 53.39
CA GLU A 53 117.64 -58.57 53.12
C GLU A 53 117.61 -58.26 51.61
N LYS A 54 118.50 -58.86 50.81
CA LYS A 54 118.41 -58.80 49.33
C LYS A 54 117.11 -59.44 48.80
N THR A 55 116.65 -60.55 49.39
CA THR A 55 115.34 -61.12 48.98
C THR A 55 114.15 -60.28 49.44
N ARG A 56 114.26 -59.56 50.57
CA ARG A 56 113.23 -58.60 51.04
C ARG A 56 113.16 -57.38 50.14
N LEU A 57 114.30 -56.77 49.82
CA LEU A 57 114.39 -55.64 48.89
C LEU A 57 113.81 -56.02 47.51
N LYS A 58 114.11 -57.22 46.99
CA LYS A 58 113.49 -57.67 45.73
C LYS A 58 111.96 -57.83 45.85
N LYS A 59 111.46 -58.40 46.95
CA LYS A 59 110.01 -58.49 47.21
C LYS A 59 109.35 -57.11 47.30
N TRP A 60 110.02 -56.12 47.87
CA TRP A 60 109.56 -54.73 47.87
C TRP A 60 109.64 -54.07 46.49
N GLU A 61 110.66 -54.35 45.70
CA GLU A 61 110.77 -53.88 44.31
C GLU A 61 109.63 -54.43 43.44
N ASP A 62 109.28 -55.71 43.62
CA ASP A 62 108.19 -56.37 42.91
C ASP A 62 106.80 -55.94 43.44
N ASP A 63 106.64 -55.69 44.76
CA ASP A 63 105.44 -55.02 45.33
C ASP A 63 105.26 -53.61 44.77
N LEU A 64 106.33 -52.80 44.73
CA LEU A 64 106.30 -51.44 44.23
C LEU A 64 105.87 -51.40 42.76
N LYS A 65 106.45 -52.25 41.90
CA LYS A 65 106.02 -52.40 40.49
C LYS A 65 104.53 -52.78 40.40
N SER A 66 104.07 -53.76 41.19
CA SER A 66 102.66 -54.15 41.16
C SER A 66 101.74 -52.98 41.52
N ARG A 67 102.18 -52.12 42.45
CA ARG A 67 101.42 -50.95 42.91
C ARG A 67 101.48 -49.80 41.91
N THR A 68 102.62 -49.56 41.26
CA THR A 68 102.73 -48.65 40.10
C THR A 68 101.76 -49.06 39.01
N ASN A 69 101.75 -50.32 38.60
CA ASN A 69 100.81 -50.83 37.58
C ASN A 69 99.34 -50.63 38.02
N THR A 70 98.99 -50.80 39.31
CA THR A 70 97.62 -50.51 39.77
C THR A 70 97.28 -49.01 39.74
N VAL A 71 98.25 -48.12 39.94
CA VAL A 71 98.04 -46.67 39.81
C VAL A 71 97.83 -46.29 38.35
N GLU A 72 98.64 -46.79 37.42
CA GLU A 72 98.47 -46.57 35.98
C GLU A 72 97.08 -47.02 35.48
N ILE A 73 96.60 -48.18 35.96
CA ILE A 73 95.24 -48.67 35.68
C ILE A 73 94.15 -47.75 36.28
N MET A 74 94.36 -47.24 37.49
CA MET A 74 93.43 -46.28 38.11
C MET A 74 93.43 -44.92 37.39
N GLU A 75 94.58 -44.43 36.93
CA GLU A 75 94.69 -43.20 36.15
C GLU A 75 93.98 -43.33 34.80
N SER A 76 94.14 -44.46 34.10
CA SER A 76 93.39 -44.76 32.87
C SER A 76 91.88 -44.79 33.13
N ALA A 77 91.43 -45.48 34.18
CA ALA A 77 90.01 -45.54 34.54
C ALA A 77 89.43 -44.18 34.97
N LEU A 78 90.25 -43.30 35.59
CA LEU A 78 89.86 -41.92 35.91
C LEU A 78 89.77 -41.05 34.66
N ALA A 79 90.64 -41.25 33.66
CA ALA A 79 90.55 -40.57 32.37
C ALA A 79 89.25 -40.95 31.63
N GLU A 80 88.95 -42.25 31.52
CA GLU A 80 87.68 -42.75 30.96
C GLU A 80 86.45 -42.17 31.68
N LYS A 81 86.49 -42.08 33.01
CA LYS A 81 85.40 -41.47 33.80
C LYS A 81 85.29 -39.96 33.60
N LYS A 82 86.40 -39.25 33.35
CA LYS A 82 86.37 -37.83 33.01
C LYS A 82 85.73 -37.59 31.65
N GLU A 83 86.06 -38.38 30.63
CA GLU A 83 85.38 -38.33 29.33
C GLU A 83 83.88 -38.68 29.44
N GLU A 84 83.50 -39.66 30.27
CA GLU A 84 82.09 -39.99 30.52
C GLU A 84 81.31 -38.87 31.23
N ILE A 85 81.99 -38.07 32.08
CA ILE A 85 81.41 -36.91 32.76
C ILE A 85 81.25 -35.74 31.77
N GLU A 86 82.29 -35.41 31.01
CA GLU A 86 82.23 -34.35 29.99
C GLU A 86 81.13 -34.66 28.94
N ALA A 87 81.01 -35.91 28.50
CA ALA A 87 79.94 -36.37 27.61
C ALA A 87 78.54 -36.45 28.25
N LYS A 88 78.41 -36.19 29.56
CA LYS A 88 77.14 -36.01 30.28
C LYS A 88 76.82 -34.54 30.52
N GLU A 89 77.81 -33.73 30.90
CA GLU A 89 77.69 -32.27 30.99
C GLU A 89 77.28 -31.68 29.62
N ASP A 90 77.92 -32.16 28.56
CA ASP A 90 77.62 -31.78 27.17
C ASP A 90 76.22 -32.25 26.70
N LYS A 91 75.58 -33.22 27.39
CA LYS A 91 74.16 -33.57 27.18
C LYS A 91 73.23 -32.72 28.04
N LEU A 92 73.61 -32.47 29.30
CA LEU A 92 72.85 -31.64 30.23
C LEU A 92 72.68 -30.22 29.68
N ALA A 93 73.75 -29.60 29.19
CA ALA A 93 73.70 -28.26 28.56
C ALA A 93 72.77 -28.20 27.32
N LYS A 94 72.63 -29.32 26.58
CA LYS A 94 71.70 -29.42 25.44
C LYS A 94 70.25 -29.52 25.91
N GLU A 95 69.99 -30.23 27.00
CA GLU A 95 68.66 -30.32 27.62
C GLU A 95 68.26 -29.03 28.35
N GLU A 96 69.17 -28.37 29.08
CA GLU A 96 68.96 -27.05 29.69
C GLU A 96 68.59 -26.01 28.63
N LYS A 97 69.30 -26.01 27.49
CA LYS A 97 68.92 -25.17 26.35
C LYS A 97 67.53 -25.53 25.83
N ARG A 98 67.22 -26.82 25.66
CA ARG A 98 65.89 -27.28 25.20
C ARG A 98 64.76 -26.87 26.16
N VAL A 99 65.02 -26.82 27.46
CA VAL A 99 64.07 -26.31 28.48
C VAL A 99 63.88 -24.80 28.31
N THR A 100 64.96 -24.00 28.25
CA THR A 100 64.83 -22.55 28.06
C THR A 100 64.18 -22.15 26.72
N ASP A 101 64.43 -22.90 25.64
CA ASP A 101 63.76 -22.74 24.34
C ASP A 101 62.26 -23.11 24.40
N LEU A 102 61.84 -23.96 25.36
CA LEU A 102 60.42 -24.30 25.61
C LEU A 102 59.74 -23.29 26.54
N ASP A 103 60.42 -22.81 27.58
CA ASP A 103 59.90 -21.79 28.50
C ASP A 103 59.59 -20.48 27.74
N GLN A 104 60.46 -20.06 26.83
CA GLN A 104 60.19 -18.93 25.93
C GLN A 104 58.96 -19.17 25.03
N GLN A 105 58.70 -20.41 24.61
CA GLN A 105 57.51 -20.79 23.84
C GLN A 105 56.23 -20.93 24.68
N LEU A 106 56.35 -21.05 26.00
CA LEU A 106 55.23 -20.99 26.95
C LEU A 106 54.87 -19.53 27.23
N ILE A 107 55.84 -18.68 27.55
CA ILE A 107 55.65 -17.23 27.73
C ILE A 107 54.96 -16.62 26.49
N GLN A 108 55.46 -16.90 25.29
CA GLN A 108 54.85 -16.46 24.03
C GLN A 108 53.47 -17.07 23.73
N ARG A 109 53.00 -18.07 24.47
CA ARG A 109 51.63 -18.59 24.41
C ARG A 109 50.75 -17.91 25.46
N GLU A 110 51.27 -17.69 26.66
CA GLU A 110 50.58 -16.98 27.74
C GLU A 110 50.27 -15.54 27.34
N GLU A 111 51.23 -14.79 26.78
CA GLU A 111 51.02 -13.45 26.19
C GLU A 111 49.87 -13.45 25.15
N LYS A 112 49.80 -14.50 24.31
CA LYS A 112 48.77 -14.65 23.26
C LYS A 112 47.43 -15.15 23.80
N LEU A 113 47.37 -15.68 25.02
CA LEU A 113 46.13 -16.02 25.71
C LEU A 113 45.58 -14.78 26.42
N VAL A 114 46.42 -14.06 27.18
CA VAL A 114 46.05 -12.79 27.82
C VAL A 114 45.46 -11.81 26.81
N HIS A 115 46.11 -11.62 25.65
CA HIS A 115 45.58 -10.71 24.63
C HIS A 115 44.23 -11.15 24.03
N LYS A 116 43.94 -12.46 24.00
CA LYS A 116 42.63 -12.97 23.59
C LYS A 116 41.58 -12.83 24.68
N GLU A 117 41.97 -12.94 25.95
CA GLU A 117 41.09 -12.67 27.09
C GLU A 117 40.69 -11.19 27.12
N GLU A 118 41.63 -10.27 26.87
CA GLU A 118 41.36 -8.84 26.64
C GLU A 118 40.37 -8.61 25.48
N GLU A 119 40.59 -9.26 24.32
CA GLU A 119 39.71 -9.16 23.16
C GLU A 119 38.28 -9.68 23.46
N VAL A 120 38.16 -10.76 24.23
CA VAL A 120 36.88 -11.32 24.67
C VAL A 120 36.18 -10.38 25.66
N ILE A 121 36.90 -9.82 26.64
CA ILE A 121 36.35 -8.84 27.60
C ILE A 121 35.82 -7.60 26.86
N ALA A 122 36.57 -7.06 25.90
CA ALA A 122 36.14 -5.91 25.11
C ALA A 122 34.85 -6.19 24.32
N LYS A 123 34.72 -7.39 23.72
CA LYS A 123 33.49 -7.81 23.01
C LYS A 123 32.31 -8.03 23.96
N LEU A 124 32.53 -8.55 25.16
CA LEU A 124 31.49 -8.70 26.18
C LEU A 124 30.96 -7.33 26.65
N GLU A 125 31.83 -6.32 26.78
CA GLU A 125 31.37 -4.95 27.03
C GLU A 125 30.56 -4.35 25.87
N GLU A 126 30.94 -4.62 24.62
CA GLU A 126 30.19 -4.14 23.45
C GLU A 126 28.80 -4.80 23.36
N ILE A 127 28.72 -6.10 23.61
CA ILE A 127 27.45 -6.85 23.69
C ILE A 127 26.57 -6.24 24.80
N ARG A 128 27.11 -6.05 26.01
CA ARG A 128 26.38 -5.48 27.14
C ARG A 128 25.84 -4.07 26.89
N LYS A 129 26.55 -3.25 26.10
CA LYS A 129 26.06 -1.92 25.67
C LYS A 129 24.86 -2.06 24.73
N LYS A 130 24.92 -2.99 23.76
CA LYS A 130 23.82 -3.29 22.84
C LYS A 130 22.60 -3.91 23.52
N GLU A 131 22.79 -4.73 24.56
CA GLU A 131 21.70 -5.25 25.40
C GLU A 131 20.94 -4.11 26.11
N GLU A 132 21.63 -3.08 26.59
CA GLU A 132 20.99 -1.93 27.23
C GLU A 132 20.28 -1.03 26.21
N GLU A 133 20.89 -0.79 25.04
CA GLU A 133 20.21 -0.10 23.91
C GLU A 133 18.93 -0.83 23.46
N LEU A 134 18.92 -2.16 23.50
CA LEU A 134 17.74 -2.95 23.12
C LEU A 134 16.60 -2.78 24.12
N LYS A 135 16.86 -2.80 25.44
CA LYS A 135 15.84 -2.54 26.47
C LYS A 135 15.19 -1.16 26.29
N ILE A 136 15.99 -0.12 26.03
CA ILE A 136 15.48 1.23 25.80
C ILE A 136 14.53 1.24 24.59
N ARG A 137 14.91 0.57 23.49
CA ARG A 137 14.04 0.42 22.31
C ARG A 137 12.78 -0.42 22.59
N GLU A 138 12.85 -1.43 23.45
CA GLU A 138 11.68 -2.21 23.90
C GLU A 138 10.71 -1.34 24.72
N GLU A 139 11.21 -0.51 25.63
CA GLU A 139 10.41 0.46 26.38
C GLU A 139 9.77 1.53 25.47
N ASP A 140 10.53 2.07 24.50
CA ASP A 140 10.03 3.01 23.49
C ASP A 140 8.90 2.38 22.65
N ILE A 141 9.07 1.14 22.18
CA ILE A 141 8.03 0.40 21.42
C ILE A 141 6.78 0.21 22.27
N VAL A 142 6.91 -0.16 23.54
CA VAL A 142 5.77 -0.30 24.48
C VAL A 142 5.05 1.02 24.70
N ASN A 143 5.74 2.17 24.64
CA ASN A 143 5.10 3.48 24.75
C ASN A 143 4.43 3.91 23.44
N LEU A 144 5.04 3.65 22.28
CA LEU A 144 4.44 3.89 20.97
C LEU A 144 3.16 3.06 20.72
N ILE A 145 3.08 1.84 21.27
CA ILE A 145 1.88 1.01 21.24
C ILE A 145 0.73 1.69 22.01
N LYS A 146 0.97 2.16 23.24
CA LYS A 146 -0.06 2.89 24.03
C LYS A 146 -0.51 4.16 23.31
N GLU A 147 0.43 4.94 22.77
CA GLU A 147 0.10 6.14 21.98
C GLU A 147 -0.75 5.82 20.74
N LYS A 148 -0.60 4.63 20.15
CA LYS A 148 -1.44 4.17 19.04
C LYS A 148 -2.84 3.80 19.53
N GLU A 149 -2.94 3.01 20.60
CA GLU A 149 -4.22 2.61 21.22
C GLU A 149 -5.06 3.83 21.64
N GLU A 150 -4.43 4.84 22.25
CA GLU A 150 -5.09 6.10 22.63
C GLU A 150 -5.62 6.87 21.41
N LYS A 151 -4.88 6.90 20.29
CA LYS A 151 -5.28 7.58 19.04
C LYS A 151 -6.38 6.82 18.29
N GLU A 152 -6.37 5.49 18.29
CA GLU A 152 -7.46 4.68 17.73
C GLU A 152 -8.78 4.96 18.49
N VAL A 153 -8.71 5.01 19.83
CA VAL A 153 -9.84 5.37 20.71
C VAL A 153 -10.26 6.86 20.61
N GLU A 154 -9.43 7.76 20.08
CA GLU A 154 -9.85 9.12 19.69
C GLU A 154 -10.55 9.14 18.32
N LEU A 155 -10.06 8.35 17.36
CA LEU A 155 -10.64 8.23 16.03
C LEU A 155 -12.05 7.62 16.06
N GLU A 156 -12.28 6.53 16.79
CA GLU A 156 -13.61 5.91 16.96
C GLU A 156 -14.66 6.95 17.42
N LYS A 157 -14.35 7.71 18.48
CA LYS A 157 -15.23 8.77 19.02
C LYS A 157 -15.47 9.91 18.05
N ARG A 158 -14.53 10.15 17.13
CA ARG A 158 -14.66 11.16 16.07
C ARG A 158 -15.54 10.65 14.93
N GLU A 159 -15.47 9.36 14.60
CA GLU A 159 -16.33 8.71 13.62
C GLU A 159 -17.78 8.63 14.13
N GLU A 160 -18.01 8.17 15.37
CA GLU A 160 -19.34 8.20 16.03
C GLU A 160 -19.97 9.60 15.94
N LYS A 161 -19.18 10.64 16.26
CA LYS A 161 -19.64 12.02 16.23
C LYS A 161 -19.97 12.49 14.81
N LEU A 162 -19.14 12.17 13.82
CA LEU A 162 -19.38 12.55 12.42
C LEU A 162 -20.60 11.83 11.85
N GLN A 163 -20.83 10.56 12.21
CA GLN A 163 -22.05 9.83 11.84
C GLN A 163 -23.29 10.50 12.45
N GLY A 164 -23.28 10.84 13.74
CA GLY A 164 -24.38 11.56 14.39
C GLY A 164 -24.65 12.95 13.79
N GLU A 165 -23.61 13.67 13.35
CA GLU A 165 -23.77 14.92 12.59
C GLU A 165 -24.35 14.69 11.18
N PHE A 166 -24.01 13.57 10.52
CA PHE A 166 -24.53 13.19 9.21
C PHE A 166 -26.01 12.79 9.27
N GLU A 167 -26.39 11.85 10.14
CA GLU A 167 -27.78 11.38 10.34
C GLU A 167 -28.72 12.54 10.67
N ARG A 168 -28.26 13.46 11.54
CA ARG A 168 -28.98 14.69 11.85
C ARG A 168 -29.19 15.55 10.60
N ARG A 169 -28.14 15.74 9.79
CA ARG A 169 -28.20 16.59 8.59
C ARG A 169 -29.08 15.98 7.50
N GLU A 170 -29.06 14.66 7.34
CA GLU A 170 -29.95 13.91 6.46
C GLU A 170 -31.42 14.08 6.88
N LYS A 171 -31.72 14.01 8.19
CA LYS A 171 -33.04 14.33 8.74
C LYS A 171 -33.45 15.79 8.47
N GLU A 172 -32.57 16.76 8.75
CA GLU A 172 -32.82 18.17 8.46
C GLU A 172 -33.02 18.45 6.96
N PHE A 173 -32.45 17.64 6.06
CA PHE A 173 -32.74 17.69 4.62
C PHE A 173 -34.10 17.08 4.27
N ARG A 174 -34.44 15.89 4.80
CA ARG A 174 -35.78 15.27 4.60
C ARG A 174 -36.91 16.20 5.04
N GLU A 175 -36.77 16.84 6.20
CA GLU A 175 -37.76 17.81 6.71
C GLU A 175 -37.90 19.05 5.80
N LYS A 176 -36.80 19.54 5.21
CA LYS A 176 -36.82 20.65 4.24
C LYS A 176 -37.47 20.24 2.91
N MET A 177 -37.18 19.04 2.40
CA MET A 177 -37.77 18.54 1.15
C MET A 177 -39.29 18.38 1.29
N ALA A 178 -39.77 17.71 2.35
CA ALA A 178 -41.21 17.55 2.60
C ALA A 178 -41.93 18.90 2.79
N LYS A 179 -41.26 19.91 3.36
CA LYS A 179 -41.80 21.27 3.47
C LYS A 179 -41.91 21.96 2.10
N LEU A 180 -40.87 21.89 1.27
CA LEU A 180 -40.86 22.47 -0.07
C LEU A 180 -41.89 21.81 -1.00
N GLU A 181 -42.04 20.49 -0.92
CA GLU A 181 -43.05 19.71 -1.64
C GLU A 181 -44.47 20.17 -1.27
N LYS A 182 -44.75 20.34 0.03
CA LYS A 182 -46.03 20.87 0.52
C LYS A 182 -46.29 22.31 0.05
N GLU A 183 -45.28 23.18 0.10
CA GLU A 183 -45.38 24.57 -0.36
C GLU A 183 -45.60 24.67 -1.88
N ALA A 184 -45.00 23.76 -2.67
CA ALA A 184 -45.25 23.64 -4.10
C ALA A 184 -46.68 23.18 -4.40
N LEU A 185 -47.18 22.15 -3.70
CA LEU A 185 -48.55 21.65 -3.85
C LEU A 185 -49.60 22.72 -3.51
N GLU A 186 -49.41 23.47 -2.42
CA GLU A 186 -50.29 24.59 -2.06
C GLU A 186 -50.28 25.71 -3.11
N SER A 187 -49.11 26.03 -3.67
CA SER A 187 -48.99 27.00 -4.78
C SER A 187 -49.71 26.53 -6.04
N ILE A 188 -49.58 25.25 -6.41
CA ILE A 188 -50.26 24.65 -7.55
C ILE A 188 -51.78 24.68 -7.34
N GLU A 189 -52.29 24.36 -6.14
CA GLU A 189 -53.73 24.41 -5.86
C GLU A 189 -54.30 25.84 -5.96
N VAL A 190 -53.55 26.86 -5.50
CA VAL A 190 -53.93 28.27 -5.63
C VAL A 190 -53.94 28.73 -7.10
N THR A 191 -52.92 28.36 -7.88
CA THR A 191 -52.89 28.71 -9.32
C THR A 191 -54.00 28.01 -10.10
N LYS A 192 -54.31 26.74 -9.79
CA LYS A 192 -55.44 26.00 -10.38
C LYS A 192 -56.77 26.72 -10.14
N LYS A 193 -57.09 27.08 -8.90
CA LYS A 193 -58.31 27.84 -8.57
C LYS A 193 -58.37 29.21 -9.27
N GLY A 194 -57.21 29.85 -9.45
CA GLY A 194 -57.07 31.08 -10.25
C GLY A 194 -57.31 30.90 -11.75
N ILE A 195 -57.03 29.72 -12.31
CA ILE A 195 -57.34 29.36 -13.70
C ILE A 195 -58.83 29.04 -13.84
N GLU A 196 -59.39 28.21 -12.95
CA GLU A 196 -60.83 27.87 -12.90
C GLU A 196 -61.70 29.14 -12.83
N ALA A 197 -61.31 30.12 -11.99
CA ALA A 197 -62.00 31.41 -11.90
C ALA A 197 -61.94 32.23 -13.21
N LYS A 198 -60.79 32.25 -13.91
CA LYS A 198 -60.63 32.93 -15.20
C LYS A 198 -61.41 32.23 -16.32
N GLU A 199 -61.52 30.91 -16.29
CA GLU A 199 -62.31 30.15 -17.25
C GLU A 199 -63.81 30.48 -17.13
N ILE A 200 -64.31 30.64 -15.90
CA ILE A 200 -65.68 31.12 -15.64
C ILE A 200 -65.86 32.57 -16.10
N GLU A 201 -64.87 33.44 -15.88
CA GLU A 201 -64.90 34.83 -16.35
C GLU A 201 -64.95 34.94 -17.89
N LEU A 202 -64.16 34.12 -18.60
CA LEU A 202 -64.16 34.03 -20.06
C LEU A 202 -65.52 33.52 -20.57
N LYS A 203 -66.06 32.44 -20.00
CA LYS A 203 -67.39 31.89 -20.36
C LYS A 203 -68.56 32.86 -20.12
N ASN A 204 -68.37 33.87 -19.27
CA ASN A 204 -69.35 34.95 -19.10
C ASN A 204 -69.13 36.07 -20.13
N LYS A 205 -67.89 36.41 -20.46
CA LYS A 205 -67.55 37.38 -21.51
C LYS A 205 -67.95 36.89 -22.91
N GLU A 206 -67.86 35.59 -23.19
CA GLU A 206 -68.34 34.98 -24.43
C GLU A 206 -69.85 35.22 -24.61
N LYS A 207 -70.66 34.99 -23.57
CA LYS A 207 -72.11 35.27 -23.58
C LYS A 207 -72.42 36.76 -23.77
N GLU A 208 -71.68 37.66 -23.12
CA GLU A 208 -71.82 39.11 -23.36
C GLU A 208 -71.52 39.48 -24.83
N ILE A 209 -70.57 38.80 -25.48
CA ILE A 209 -70.23 39.00 -26.89
C ILE A 209 -71.35 38.46 -27.79
N GLU A 210 -71.91 37.29 -27.49
CA GLU A 210 -73.09 36.75 -28.20
C GLU A 210 -74.30 37.71 -28.11
N GLU A 211 -74.60 38.21 -26.91
CA GLU A 211 -75.68 39.18 -26.69
C GLU A 211 -75.44 40.49 -27.47
N LYS A 212 -74.21 41.03 -27.44
CA LYS A 212 -73.85 42.25 -28.18
C LYS A 212 -73.90 42.03 -29.69
N ASN A 213 -73.47 40.87 -30.20
CA ASN A 213 -73.62 40.50 -31.61
C ASN A 213 -75.10 40.41 -32.02
N ALA A 214 -75.96 39.84 -31.17
CA ALA A 214 -77.40 39.80 -31.40
C ALA A 214 -78.08 41.20 -31.34
N GLN A 215 -77.50 42.16 -30.61
CA GLN A 215 -77.92 43.57 -30.65
C GLN A 215 -77.46 44.27 -31.94
N ILE A 216 -76.21 44.05 -32.37
CA ILE A 216 -75.67 44.61 -33.63
C ILE A 216 -76.53 44.17 -34.82
N GLN A 217 -76.86 42.87 -34.94
CA GLN A 217 -77.75 42.37 -36.01
C GLN A 217 -79.17 42.95 -36.01
N LYS A 218 -79.66 43.51 -34.88
CA LYS A 218 -80.92 44.26 -34.83
C LYS A 218 -80.71 45.69 -35.34
N LEU A 219 -79.66 46.36 -34.88
CA LEU A 219 -79.30 47.71 -35.31
C LEU A 219 -79.00 47.78 -36.81
N GLU A 220 -78.34 46.79 -37.40
CA GLU A 220 -78.12 46.70 -38.85
C GLU A 220 -79.42 46.63 -39.67
N LYS A 221 -80.45 45.95 -39.15
CA LYS A 221 -81.77 45.86 -39.79
C LYS A 221 -82.54 47.18 -39.66
N GLU A 222 -82.44 47.84 -38.51
CA GLU A 222 -83.00 49.18 -38.29
C GLU A 222 -82.31 50.23 -39.19
N LEU A 223 -80.98 50.16 -39.33
CA LEU A 223 -80.20 51.07 -40.17
C LEU A 223 -80.56 50.92 -41.65
N LYS A 224 -80.64 49.69 -42.18
CA LYS A 224 -81.09 49.44 -43.57
C LYS A 224 -82.50 49.98 -43.83
N LYS A 225 -83.39 49.90 -42.84
CA LYS A 225 -84.75 50.45 -42.91
C LYS A 225 -84.76 51.98 -42.89
N GLN A 226 -83.91 52.63 -42.08
CA GLN A 226 -83.72 54.08 -42.10
C GLN A 226 -83.08 54.57 -43.42
N GLN A 227 -82.12 53.83 -43.96
CA GLN A 227 -81.43 54.14 -45.22
C GLN A 227 -82.42 54.12 -46.41
N ALA A 228 -83.28 53.10 -46.49
CA ALA A 228 -84.39 53.04 -47.45
C ALA A 228 -85.51 54.08 -47.22
N GLU A 229 -85.54 54.76 -46.06
CA GLU A 229 -86.39 55.93 -45.83
C GLU A 229 -85.69 57.23 -46.25
N LEU A 230 -84.37 57.32 -46.06
CA LEU A 230 -83.53 58.42 -46.52
C LEU A 230 -83.58 58.58 -48.04
N GLU A 231 -83.39 57.50 -48.80
CA GLU A 231 -83.53 57.49 -50.27
C GLU A 231 -84.89 58.04 -50.73
N ARG A 232 -85.97 57.71 -50.01
CA ARG A 232 -87.32 58.23 -50.28
C ARG A 232 -87.41 59.72 -49.98
N ARG A 233 -86.82 60.19 -48.87
CA ARG A 233 -86.77 61.62 -48.50
C ARG A 233 -85.93 62.42 -49.48
N GLU A 234 -84.81 61.90 -49.97
CA GLU A 234 -83.99 62.52 -51.02
C GLU A 234 -84.79 62.70 -52.32
N SER A 235 -85.59 61.70 -52.73
CA SER A 235 -86.52 61.81 -53.88
C SER A 235 -87.64 62.85 -53.71
N VAL A 236 -87.83 63.37 -52.49
CA VAL A 236 -88.75 64.46 -52.15
C VAL A 236 -88.00 65.79 -52.05
N VAL A 237 -86.78 65.82 -51.50
CA VAL A 237 -85.92 67.02 -51.46
C VAL A 237 -85.61 67.50 -52.89
N GLN A 238 -85.25 66.59 -53.80
CA GLN A 238 -85.02 66.92 -55.23
C GLN A 238 -86.22 67.59 -55.93
N LYS A 239 -87.45 67.43 -55.40
CA LYS A 239 -88.64 68.14 -55.92
C LYS A 239 -88.74 69.55 -55.35
N TYR A 240 -88.41 69.74 -54.07
CA TYR A 240 -88.41 71.04 -53.42
C TYR A 240 -87.23 71.93 -53.83
N GLU A 241 -86.08 71.37 -54.21
CA GLU A 241 -84.96 72.15 -54.77
C GLU A 241 -85.37 72.86 -56.07
N VAL A 242 -86.17 72.21 -56.93
CA VAL A 242 -86.75 72.79 -58.16
C VAL A 242 -87.83 73.88 -57.88
N GLU A 243 -88.32 73.96 -56.64
CA GLU A 243 -89.20 75.04 -56.18
C GLU A 243 -88.43 76.18 -55.48
N LEU A 244 -87.38 75.85 -54.71
CA LEU A 244 -86.53 76.84 -54.03
C LEU A 244 -85.74 77.70 -55.02
N THR A 245 -85.19 77.11 -56.09
CA THR A 245 -84.49 77.86 -57.16
C THR A 245 -85.39 78.90 -57.87
N LYS A 246 -86.72 78.81 -57.72
CA LYS A 246 -87.66 79.83 -58.23
C LYS A 246 -87.86 81.00 -57.25
N LYS A 247 -87.65 80.78 -55.95
CA LYS A 247 -87.81 81.80 -54.89
C LYS A 247 -86.54 82.55 -54.54
N GLU A 248 -85.36 81.97 -54.78
CA GLU A 248 -84.06 82.65 -54.60
C GLU A 248 -83.90 83.89 -55.52
N VAL A 249 -84.65 83.96 -56.62
CA VAL A 249 -84.73 85.13 -57.50
C VAL A 249 -85.52 86.27 -56.87
N GLU A 250 -86.52 85.98 -56.03
CA GLU A 250 -87.39 86.98 -55.40
C GLU A 250 -86.71 87.65 -54.18
N LEU A 251 -85.87 86.91 -53.46
CA LEU A 251 -85.32 87.33 -52.16
C LEU A 251 -84.13 88.29 -52.21
N LYS A 252 -83.42 88.42 -53.34
CA LYS A 252 -82.26 89.34 -53.48
C LYS A 252 -82.62 90.83 -53.45
N ASN A 253 -83.90 91.20 -53.45
CA ASN A 253 -84.37 92.59 -53.46
C ASN A 253 -84.60 93.22 -52.06
N LEU A 254 -84.32 92.51 -50.96
CA LEU A 254 -84.59 93.01 -49.59
C LEU A 254 -83.36 93.10 -48.67
N GLU A 255 -82.15 92.86 -49.18
CA GLU A 255 -80.93 92.73 -48.38
C GLU A 255 -80.19 94.07 -48.15
N SER A 256 -80.91 95.12 -47.75
CA SER A 256 -80.30 96.44 -47.50
C SER A 256 -80.95 97.26 -46.36
N ARG A 257 -80.59 96.92 -45.10
CA ARG A 257 -80.63 97.72 -43.83
C ARG A 257 -80.47 96.71 -42.66
N LEU A 258 -79.68 96.93 -41.59
CA LEU A 258 -78.74 97.98 -41.19
C LEU A 258 -77.72 97.37 -40.16
N LYS A 259 -76.66 98.11 -39.77
CA LYS A 259 -75.61 97.67 -38.81
C LYS A 259 -75.65 98.48 -37.49
N LEU A 260 -74.63 98.25 -36.63
CA LEU A 260 -74.14 99.04 -35.46
C LEU A 260 -74.89 98.81 -34.12
N ASP A 261 -74.25 98.80 -32.94
CA ASP A 261 -72.80 98.82 -32.58
C ASP A 261 -72.52 98.31 -31.13
N GLU A 262 -71.29 98.50 -30.63
CA GLU A 262 -70.83 98.55 -29.22
C GLU A 262 -70.65 97.24 -28.41
N LEU A 263 -69.89 96.28 -28.96
CA LEU A 263 -69.31 95.17 -28.16
C LEU A 263 -67.80 95.30 -27.89
N GLU A 264 -67.08 96.17 -28.60
CA GLU A 264 -65.60 96.10 -28.72
C GLU A 264 -64.77 96.60 -27.51
N LYS A 265 -65.42 97.21 -26.50
CA LYS A 265 -64.70 98.00 -25.47
C LYS A 265 -64.39 97.24 -24.17
N ARG A 266 -65.09 96.13 -23.88
CA ARG A 266 -64.82 95.28 -22.70
C ARG A 266 -63.88 94.11 -22.99
N ASP A 267 -63.75 93.72 -24.25
CA ASP A 267 -63.15 92.43 -24.63
C ASP A 267 -61.60 92.42 -24.65
N ARG A 268 -60.96 93.55 -24.34
CA ARG A 268 -59.50 93.71 -24.33
C ARG A 268 -58.87 93.48 -22.95
N GLU A 269 -59.62 93.76 -21.88
CA GLU A 269 -59.11 93.68 -20.50
C GLU A 269 -59.09 92.24 -19.96
N LEU A 270 -60.04 91.39 -20.39
CA LEU A 270 -60.11 89.99 -19.95
C LEU A 270 -58.99 89.11 -20.54
N ARG A 271 -58.52 89.41 -21.76
CA ARG A 271 -57.53 88.57 -22.47
C ARG A 271 -56.14 88.62 -21.82
N ALA A 272 -55.76 89.76 -21.23
CA ALA A 272 -54.46 89.96 -20.61
C ALA A 272 -54.25 89.13 -19.31
N LEU A 273 -55.32 88.84 -18.57
CA LEU A 273 -55.25 88.06 -17.32
C LEU A 273 -55.18 86.53 -17.56
N ALA A 274 -55.80 86.05 -18.64
CA ALA A 274 -55.76 84.63 -18.99
C ALA A 274 -54.33 84.14 -19.33
N GLU A 275 -53.56 84.94 -20.07
CA GLU A 275 -52.22 84.56 -20.51
C GLU A 275 -51.20 84.47 -19.35
N THR A 276 -51.46 85.16 -18.24
CA THR A 276 -50.63 85.08 -17.02
C THR A 276 -50.93 83.87 -16.13
N LEU A 277 -52.09 83.22 -16.28
CA LEU A 277 -52.44 82.01 -15.53
C LEU A 277 -51.88 80.76 -16.20
N SER A 278 -52.09 80.61 -17.52
CA SER A 278 -51.62 79.46 -18.30
C SER A 278 -50.10 79.20 -18.16
N LYS A 279 -49.29 80.26 -18.05
CA LYS A 279 -47.83 80.14 -17.88
C LYS A 279 -47.41 79.61 -16.50
N ARG A 280 -48.26 79.70 -15.48
CA ARG A 280 -48.00 79.14 -14.13
C ARG A 280 -48.49 77.70 -13.96
N GLU A 281 -49.49 77.28 -14.73
CA GLU A 281 -49.98 75.90 -14.69
C GLU A 281 -48.95 74.92 -15.26
N GLU A 282 -48.19 75.32 -16.29
CA GLU A 282 -47.15 74.48 -16.88
C GLU A 282 -45.88 74.38 -16.01
N GLU A 283 -45.56 75.42 -15.24
CA GLU A 283 -44.47 75.39 -14.25
C GLU A 283 -44.73 74.38 -13.12
N ILE A 284 -45.99 74.13 -12.76
CA ILE A 284 -46.39 73.19 -11.69
C ILE A 284 -46.18 71.73 -12.13
N LYS A 285 -46.59 71.34 -13.35
CA LYS A 285 -46.37 69.98 -13.87
C LYS A 285 -44.89 69.58 -13.87
N ILE A 286 -44.01 70.52 -14.21
CA ILE A 286 -42.54 70.32 -14.23
C ILE A 286 -41.98 70.10 -12.80
N ALA A 287 -42.67 70.59 -11.76
CA ALA A 287 -42.33 70.29 -10.37
C ALA A 287 -42.80 68.89 -9.95
N GLU A 288 -43.97 68.44 -10.41
CA GLU A 288 -44.51 67.12 -10.12
C GLU A 288 -43.63 65.99 -10.71
N GLU A 289 -43.18 66.11 -11.97
CA GLU A 289 -42.25 65.14 -12.58
C GLU A 289 -40.92 65.01 -11.82
N ARG A 290 -40.47 66.09 -11.17
CA ARG A 290 -39.24 66.07 -10.35
C ARG A 290 -39.45 65.29 -9.05
N SER A 291 -40.66 65.30 -8.49
CA SER A 291 -40.98 64.53 -7.27
C SER A 291 -40.91 63.01 -7.50
N ALA A 292 -41.37 62.53 -8.66
CA ALA A 292 -41.31 61.11 -9.02
C ALA A 292 -39.86 60.58 -9.11
N LYS A 293 -38.96 61.35 -9.76
CA LYS A 293 -37.54 61.00 -9.91
C LYS A 293 -36.79 61.01 -8.57
N ILE A 294 -37.23 61.77 -7.58
CA ILE A 294 -36.65 61.75 -6.22
C ILE A 294 -36.99 60.43 -5.49
N LEU A 295 -38.21 59.91 -5.65
CA LEU A 295 -38.61 58.62 -5.06
C LEU A 295 -37.86 57.44 -5.68
N GLU A 296 -37.61 57.48 -6.99
CA GLU A 296 -36.83 56.46 -7.70
C GLU A 296 -35.37 56.43 -7.22
N ILE A 297 -34.75 57.60 -7.02
CA ILE A 297 -33.40 57.71 -6.45
C ILE A 297 -33.34 57.15 -5.02
N ASP A 298 -34.30 57.48 -4.16
CA ASP A 298 -34.38 56.99 -2.77
C ASP A 298 -34.48 55.45 -2.70
N ALA A 299 -35.19 54.81 -3.63
CA ALA A 299 -35.21 53.36 -3.77
C ALA A 299 -33.82 52.78 -4.15
N THR A 300 -33.10 53.41 -5.08
CA THR A 300 -31.73 52.97 -5.45
C THR A 300 -30.69 53.19 -4.34
N LEU A 301 -30.87 54.20 -3.49
CA LEU A 301 -30.00 54.41 -2.33
C LEU A 301 -30.17 53.28 -1.30
N LYS A 302 -31.41 52.89 -0.99
CA LYS A 302 -31.70 51.77 -0.07
C LYS A 302 -31.12 50.43 -0.53
N SER A 303 -31.14 50.13 -1.83
CA SER A 303 -30.51 48.91 -2.36
C SER A 303 -28.97 48.95 -2.31
N ARG A 304 -28.36 50.14 -2.38
CA ARG A 304 -26.92 50.32 -2.16
C ARG A 304 -26.55 50.21 -0.67
N GLU A 305 -27.37 50.72 0.24
CA GLU A 305 -27.14 50.59 1.68
C GLU A 305 -27.17 49.13 2.18
N SER A 306 -28.02 48.26 1.61
CA SER A 306 -28.01 46.83 1.93
C SER A 306 -26.75 46.14 1.39
N ALA A 307 -26.40 46.39 0.11
CA ALA A 307 -25.21 45.80 -0.50
C ALA A 307 -23.90 46.24 0.20
N LEU A 308 -23.85 47.47 0.73
CA LEU A 308 -22.68 47.99 1.45
C LEU A 308 -22.50 47.30 2.82
N LYS A 309 -23.59 46.99 3.54
CA LYS A 309 -23.55 46.19 4.77
C LYS A 309 -23.09 44.75 4.53
N GLU A 310 -23.57 44.12 3.46
CA GLU A 310 -23.11 42.77 3.07
C GLU A 310 -21.60 42.75 2.74
N ALA A 311 -21.10 43.82 2.09
CA ALA A 311 -19.66 43.99 1.84
C ALA A 311 -18.87 44.20 3.15
N GLU A 312 -19.37 44.99 4.09
CA GLU A 312 -18.77 45.16 5.44
C GLU A 312 -18.74 43.84 6.22
N GLU A 313 -19.78 43.02 6.18
CA GLU A 313 -19.76 41.70 6.82
C GLU A 313 -18.79 40.72 6.15
N LEU A 314 -18.57 40.84 4.84
CA LEU A 314 -17.60 40.03 4.12
C LEU A 314 -16.15 40.44 4.42
N THR A 315 -15.86 41.74 4.53
CA THR A 315 -14.52 42.22 4.94
C THR A 315 -14.22 41.86 6.39
N ASN A 316 -15.18 41.99 7.30
CA ASN A 316 -15.03 41.58 8.70
C ASN A 316 -14.82 40.05 8.88
N ARG A 317 -15.36 39.22 7.98
CA ARG A 317 -15.05 37.77 7.93
C ARG A 317 -13.61 37.53 7.48
N LYS A 318 -13.20 38.15 6.37
CA LYS A 318 -11.83 38.04 5.82
C LYS A 318 -10.76 38.55 6.80
N LEU A 319 -11.05 39.58 7.59
CA LEU A 319 -10.16 40.09 8.62
C LEU A 319 -9.89 39.03 9.70
N LYS A 320 -10.93 38.38 10.23
CA LYS A 320 -10.78 37.29 11.21
C LYS A 320 -10.04 36.07 10.65
N GLU A 321 -10.22 35.77 9.37
CA GLU A 321 -9.43 34.73 8.69
C GLU A 321 -7.95 35.12 8.57
N ALA A 322 -7.62 36.40 8.39
CA ALA A 322 -6.24 36.90 8.37
C ALA A 322 -5.61 36.83 9.78
N GLU A 323 -6.29 37.31 10.82
CA GLU A 323 -5.86 37.21 12.23
C GLU A 323 -5.62 35.74 12.65
N ALA A 324 -6.43 34.81 12.15
CA ALA A 324 -6.26 33.37 12.40
C ALA A 324 -5.07 32.75 11.63
N ARG A 325 -4.68 33.31 10.49
CA ARG A 325 -3.47 32.91 9.76
C ARG A 325 -2.21 33.48 10.42
N GLU A 326 -2.26 34.72 10.88
CA GLU A 326 -1.15 35.38 11.60
C GLU A 326 -0.75 34.60 12.86
N LYS A 327 -1.72 34.15 13.68
CA LYS A 327 -1.44 33.30 14.85
C LYS A 327 -0.74 31.99 14.48
N ARG A 328 -1.18 31.33 13.39
CA ARG A 328 -0.54 30.10 12.88
C ARG A 328 0.86 30.34 12.29
N MET A 329 1.16 31.56 11.84
CA MET A 329 2.52 31.94 11.44
C MET A 329 3.42 32.04 12.68
N ILE A 330 2.96 32.74 13.73
CA ILE A 330 3.69 32.92 15.00
C ILE A 330 3.93 31.56 15.69
N GLU A 331 2.93 30.67 15.69
CA GLU A 331 3.06 29.29 16.19
C GLU A 331 4.17 28.52 15.44
N ARG A 332 4.21 28.62 14.10
CA ARG A 332 5.24 28.00 13.26
C ARG A 332 6.61 28.64 13.38
N GLU A 333 6.70 29.95 13.58
CA GLU A 333 7.96 30.66 13.85
C GLU A 333 8.57 30.20 15.18
N ALA A 334 7.74 29.93 16.19
CA ALA A 334 8.18 29.30 17.43
C ALA A 334 8.65 27.85 17.21
N GLU A 335 7.91 27.03 16.44
CA GLU A 335 8.33 25.67 16.08
C GLU A 335 9.69 25.67 15.36
N ILE A 336 9.85 26.51 14.32
CA ILE A 336 11.10 26.70 13.57
C ILE A 336 12.25 27.10 14.51
N SER A 337 12.01 28.04 15.43
CA SER A 337 13.01 28.45 16.43
C SER A 337 13.45 27.27 17.31
N THR A 338 12.53 26.39 17.75
CA THR A 338 12.93 25.17 18.48
C THR A 338 13.74 24.20 17.62
N LEU A 339 13.38 24.03 16.34
CA LEU A 339 14.11 23.16 15.40
C LEU A 339 15.52 23.70 15.13
N GLU A 340 15.70 25.02 14.99
CA GLU A 340 17.03 25.64 14.90
C GLU A 340 17.91 25.33 16.13
N THR A 341 17.33 25.30 17.35
CA THR A 341 18.11 24.96 18.55
C THR A 341 18.48 23.48 18.63
N LYS A 342 17.69 22.57 18.03
CA LYS A 342 18.06 21.15 17.89
C LYS A 342 19.18 20.99 16.85
N LEU A 343 19.00 21.57 15.66
CA LEU A 343 19.98 21.53 14.57
C LEU A 343 21.35 22.10 14.99
N LYS A 344 21.38 23.15 15.83
CA LYS A 344 22.63 23.69 16.40
C LYS A 344 23.37 22.65 17.26
N LYS A 345 22.67 21.86 18.08
CA LYS A 345 23.26 20.78 18.87
C LYS A 345 23.77 19.64 17.99
N GLU A 346 22.98 19.21 17.02
CA GLU A 346 23.39 18.16 16.06
C GLU A 346 24.65 18.59 15.28
N VAL A 347 24.77 19.87 14.91
CA VAL A 347 25.98 20.43 14.28
C VAL A 347 27.18 20.47 15.24
N GLU A 348 26.97 20.76 16.53
CA GLU A 348 28.02 20.70 17.56
C GLU A 348 28.49 19.25 17.81
N GLU A 349 27.57 18.28 17.86
CA GLU A 349 27.86 16.85 17.97
C GLU A 349 28.64 16.34 16.74
N ILE A 350 28.20 16.66 15.53
CA ILE A 350 28.91 16.36 14.28
C ILE A 350 30.31 16.99 14.25
N ALA A 351 30.48 18.21 14.77
CA ALA A 351 31.79 18.84 14.88
C ALA A 351 32.71 18.10 15.87
N SER A 352 32.17 17.60 16.98
CA SER A 352 32.93 16.80 17.96
C SER A 352 33.38 15.45 17.37
N GLU A 353 32.48 14.75 16.67
CA GLU A 353 32.78 13.43 16.08
C GLU A 353 33.71 13.57 14.86
N LYS A 354 33.63 14.68 14.12
CA LYS A 354 34.63 15.03 13.09
C LYS A 354 36.03 15.27 13.68
N SER A 355 36.13 15.83 14.88
CA SER A 355 37.42 15.96 15.59
C SER A 355 37.97 14.59 16.01
N ARG A 356 37.10 13.69 16.49
CA ARG A 356 37.43 12.30 16.81
C ARG A 356 37.87 11.50 15.58
N LEU A 357 37.22 11.69 14.43
CA LEU A 357 37.65 11.09 13.16
C LEU A 357 39.05 11.57 12.76
N ALA A 358 39.35 12.87 12.85
CA ALA A 358 40.69 13.39 12.58
C ALA A 358 41.77 12.86 13.55
N GLU A 359 41.39 12.49 14.78
CA GLU A 359 42.29 11.81 15.73
C GLU A 359 42.51 10.33 15.36
N LEU A 360 41.47 9.65 14.89
CA LEU A 360 41.54 8.28 14.38
C LEU A 360 42.33 8.19 13.06
N GLU A 361 42.23 9.17 12.16
CA GLU A 361 43.05 9.27 10.95
C GLU A 361 44.54 9.38 11.27
N LYS A 362 44.93 10.18 12.29
CA LYS A 362 46.33 10.25 12.76
C LYS A 362 46.80 8.89 13.30
N ARG A 363 45.96 8.20 14.08
CA ARG A 363 46.25 6.86 14.61
C ARG A 363 46.40 5.83 13.49
N LEU A 364 45.47 5.80 12.53
CA LEU A 364 45.57 4.96 11.33
C LEU A 364 46.89 5.22 10.60
N LYS A 365 47.25 6.48 10.35
CA LYS A 365 48.50 6.84 9.68
C LYS A 365 49.76 6.44 10.44
N SER A 366 49.70 6.41 11.78
CA SER A 366 50.78 5.84 12.62
C SER A 366 50.86 4.32 12.47
N ILE A 367 49.72 3.63 12.49
CA ILE A 367 49.61 2.18 12.31
C ILE A 367 50.04 1.76 10.89
N GLU A 368 49.68 2.52 9.86
CA GLU A 368 50.14 2.34 8.48
C GLU A 368 51.67 2.41 8.38
N ASN A 369 52.29 3.39 9.03
CA ASN A 369 53.76 3.49 9.08
C ASN A 369 54.38 2.31 9.84
N GLU A 370 53.84 1.91 10.98
CA GLU A 370 54.29 0.70 11.70
C GLU A 370 54.12 -0.58 10.87
N VAL A 371 52.99 -0.76 10.20
CA VAL A 371 52.70 -1.89 9.32
C VAL A 371 53.65 -1.87 8.13
N LYS A 372 54.01 -0.70 7.61
CA LYS A 372 54.99 -0.54 6.54
C LYS A 372 56.42 -0.87 7.01
N GLU A 373 56.86 -0.39 8.17
CA GLU A 373 58.15 -0.81 8.75
C GLU A 373 58.18 -2.32 9.01
N LYS A 374 57.10 -2.88 9.56
CA LYS A 374 56.95 -4.33 9.77
C LYS A 374 56.99 -5.08 8.43
N ALA A 375 56.33 -4.58 7.39
CA ALA A 375 56.36 -5.16 6.05
C ALA A 375 57.74 -5.06 5.39
N GLU A 376 58.48 -3.96 5.56
CA GLU A 376 59.86 -3.82 5.07
C GLU A 376 60.83 -4.75 5.83
N ARG A 377 60.64 -4.95 7.14
CA ARG A 377 61.33 -5.99 7.92
C ARG A 377 60.97 -7.40 7.45
N TYR A 378 59.68 -7.69 7.22
CA TYR A 378 59.25 -8.97 6.66
C TYR A 378 59.84 -9.20 5.27
N GLN A 379 59.83 -8.23 4.35
CA GLN A 379 60.49 -8.33 3.04
C GLN A 379 62.01 -8.49 3.13
N LYS A 380 62.66 -8.03 4.22
CA LYS A 380 64.08 -8.30 4.47
C LYS A 380 64.30 -9.74 4.90
N ILE A 381 63.54 -10.22 5.89
CA ILE A 381 63.54 -11.61 6.37
C ILE A 381 63.14 -12.58 5.24
N GLU A 382 62.18 -12.21 4.40
CA GLU A 382 61.70 -12.98 3.26
C GLU A 382 62.75 -13.02 2.13
N ARG A 383 63.55 -11.97 1.93
CA ARG A 383 64.73 -12.02 1.04
C ARG A 383 65.83 -12.91 1.61
N GLU A 384 66.03 -12.89 2.92
CA GLU A 384 66.97 -13.77 3.62
C GLU A 384 66.52 -15.24 3.55
N ILE A 385 65.22 -15.52 3.67
CA ILE A 385 64.62 -16.86 3.47
C ILE A 385 64.67 -17.27 1.98
N LYS A 386 64.27 -16.41 1.04
CA LYS A 386 64.36 -16.68 -0.41
C LYS A 386 65.80 -16.83 -0.93
N SER A 387 66.81 -16.49 -0.12
CA SER A 387 68.20 -16.84 -0.42
C SER A 387 68.51 -18.34 -0.22
N CYS A 388 67.64 -19.09 0.48
CA CYS A 388 67.67 -20.56 0.51
C CYS A 388 67.15 -21.10 -0.83
N PRO A 389 67.99 -21.76 -1.67
CA PRO A 389 67.54 -22.17 -3.00
C PRO A 389 66.45 -23.26 -2.94
N TYR A 390 66.54 -24.14 -1.94
CA TYR A 390 65.64 -25.28 -1.75
C TYR A 390 64.19 -24.86 -1.50
N CYS A 391 63.95 -23.83 -0.68
CA CYS A 391 62.60 -23.37 -0.36
C CYS A 391 61.95 -22.67 -1.56
N GLY A 392 62.66 -21.77 -2.25
CA GLY A 392 62.16 -21.18 -3.50
C GLY A 392 61.81 -22.22 -4.58
N ALA A 393 62.61 -23.28 -4.70
CA ALA A 393 62.33 -24.39 -5.60
C ALA A 393 61.09 -25.20 -5.18
N LYS A 394 60.98 -25.53 -3.90
CA LYS A 394 59.90 -26.35 -3.34
C LYS A 394 58.55 -25.63 -3.39
N ASP A 395 58.51 -24.37 -2.97
CA ASP A 395 57.27 -23.62 -2.82
C ASP A 395 56.67 -23.29 -4.20
N GLY A 396 57.52 -22.90 -5.16
CA GLY A 396 57.11 -22.73 -6.56
C GLY A 396 56.62 -24.03 -7.21
N TYR A 397 57.27 -25.16 -6.91
CA TYR A 397 56.81 -26.47 -7.37
C TYR A 397 55.45 -26.87 -6.78
N THR A 398 55.20 -26.65 -5.48
CA THR A 398 53.89 -26.94 -4.86
C THR A 398 52.77 -26.04 -5.37
N TYR A 399 53.07 -24.76 -5.63
CA TYR A 399 52.09 -23.84 -6.22
C TYR A 399 51.73 -24.25 -7.66
N ALA A 400 52.72 -24.69 -8.43
CA ALA A 400 52.51 -25.22 -9.78
C ALA A 400 51.66 -26.50 -9.79
N GLU A 401 51.85 -27.43 -8.84
CA GLU A 401 50.97 -28.60 -8.68
C GLU A 401 49.53 -28.19 -8.33
N SER A 402 49.30 -27.22 -7.45
CA SER A 402 47.94 -26.75 -7.14
C SER A 402 47.21 -26.11 -8.33
N LEU A 403 47.94 -25.37 -9.19
CA LEU A 403 47.39 -24.79 -10.41
C LEU A 403 47.06 -25.86 -11.48
N VAL A 404 47.84 -26.94 -11.56
CA VAL A 404 47.51 -28.10 -12.39
C VAL A 404 46.21 -28.76 -11.92
N GLU A 405 46.04 -28.96 -10.62
CA GLU A 405 44.86 -29.62 -10.05
C GLU A 405 43.59 -28.77 -10.23
N GLU A 406 43.69 -27.45 -10.01
CA GLU A 406 42.60 -26.49 -10.31
C GLU A 406 42.17 -26.54 -11.79
N LEU A 407 43.13 -26.48 -12.72
CA LEU A 407 42.83 -26.44 -14.16
C LEU A 407 42.35 -27.80 -14.69
N LYS A 408 42.78 -28.92 -14.12
CA LYS A 408 42.21 -30.25 -14.40
C LYS A 408 40.76 -30.38 -13.96
N ASN A 409 40.41 -29.83 -12.79
CA ASN A 409 39.02 -29.79 -12.33
C ASN A 409 38.12 -28.92 -13.24
N LEU A 410 38.71 -27.98 -13.98
CA LEU A 410 38.04 -27.18 -15.03
C LEU A 410 38.08 -27.84 -16.42
N GLY A 411 38.62 -29.06 -16.57
CA GLY A 411 38.67 -29.80 -17.83
C GLY A 411 39.69 -29.28 -18.86
N ILE A 412 40.67 -28.47 -18.42
CA ILE A 412 41.67 -27.84 -19.28
C ILE A 412 42.87 -28.78 -19.47
N ASP A 413 43.36 -28.91 -20.70
CA ASP A 413 44.61 -29.65 -20.97
C ASP A 413 45.82 -28.90 -20.38
N VAL A 414 46.57 -29.61 -19.54
CA VAL A 414 47.76 -29.13 -18.82
C VAL A 414 48.96 -30.07 -19.01
N THR A 415 48.93 -30.95 -20.01
CA THR A 415 50.00 -31.94 -20.25
C THR A 415 51.40 -31.31 -20.41
N GLU A 416 51.50 -30.17 -21.10
CA GLU A 416 52.76 -29.44 -21.26
C GLU A 416 53.32 -28.87 -19.93
N PRO A 417 52.59 -28.06 -19.14
CA PRO A 417 53.07 -27.63 -17.83
C PRO A 417 53.25 -28.78 -16.83
N GLU A 418 52.52 -29.89 -16.91
CA GLU A 418 52.79 -31.08 -16.09
C GLU A 418 54.17 -31.67 -16.37
N VAL A 419 54.61 -31.74 -17.63
CA VAL A 419 55.96 -32.19 -17.99
C VAL A 419 57.02 -31.27 -17.36
N LEU A 420 56.81 -29.95 -17.35
CA LEU A 420 57.70 -28.98 -16.71
C LEU A 420 57.73 -29.13 -15.17
N ILE A 421 56.59 -29.45 -14.54
CA ILE A 421 56.50 -29.74 -13.10
C ILE A 421 57.24 -31.04 -12.76
N GLN A 422 57.12 -32.10 -13.57
CA GLN A 422 57.90 -33.33 -13.36
C GLN A 422 59.40 -33.10 -13.56
N GLN A 423 59.80 -32.23 -14.50
CA GLN A 423 61.21 -31.79 -14.64
C GLN A 423 61.68 -31.05 -13.37
N ALA A 424 60.91 -30.10 -12.85
CA ALA A 424 61.23 -29.44 -11.58
C ALA A 424 61.33 -30.43 -10.40
N LYS A 425 60.39 -31.38 -10.29
CA LYS A 425 60.36 -32.47 -9.29
C LYS A 425 61.54 -33.44 -9.40
N GLY A 426 62.16 -33.54 -10.58
CA GLY A 426 63.42 -34.25 -10.80
C GLY A 426 64.63 -33.43 -10.35
N LEU A 427 64.69 -32.15 -10.72
CA LEU A 427 65.78 -31.24 -10.37
C LEU A 427 65.88 -31.01 -8.84
N ILE A 428 64.76 -30.92 -8.13
CA ILE A 428 64.72 -30.88 -6.65
C ILE A 428 65.38 -32.13 -6.04
N ARG A 429 65.11 -33.33 -6.59
CA ARG A 429 65.71 -34.59 -6.10
C ARG A 429 67.21 -34.68 -6.39
N ASN A 430 67.67 -34.02 -7.45
CA ASN A 430 69.08 -33.99 -7.85
C ASN A 430 69.88 -32.85 -7.20
N GLY A 431 69.25 -31.99 -6.38
CA GLY A 431 69.89 -30.87 -5.70
C GLY A 431 70.04 -29.59 -6.53
N ASP A 432 69.64 -29.57 -7.80
CA ASP A 432 69.60 -28.35 -8.62
C ASP A 432 68.32 -27.56 -8.36
N TYR A 433 68.29 -26.89 -7.21
CA TYR A 433 67.17 -26.05 -6.80
C TYR A 433 67.03 -24.82 -7.70
N THR A 434 68.10 -24.34 -8.31
CA THR A 434 68.10 -23.24 -9.28
C THR A 434 67.35 -23.59 -10.56
N GLY A 435 67.70 -24.71 -11.20
CA GLY A 435 66.99 -25.24 -12.37
C GLY A 435 65.55 -25.62 -12.04
N ALA A 436 65.30 -26.20 -10.86
CA ALA A 436 63.95 -26.50 -10.39
C ALA A 436 63.07 -25.25 -10.27
N THR A 437 63.59 -24.17 -9.66
CA THR A 437 62.87 -22.89 -9.54
C THR A 437 62.55 -22.30 -10.92
N GLY A 438 63.50 -22.40 -11.87
CA GLY A 438 63.28 -22.01 -13.26
C GLY A 438 62.14 -22.80 -13.92
N LYS A 439 62.17 -24.13 -13.83
CA LYS A 439 61.15 -25.01 -14.42
C LYS A 439 59.76 -24.88 -13.78
N ALA A 440 59.70 -24.69 -12.47
CA ALA A 440 58.45 -24.37 -11.78
C ALA A 440 57.88 -23.02 -12.25
N SER A 441 58.72 -21.98 -12.39
CA SER A 441 58.32 -20.66 -12.88
C SER A 441 57.82 -20.67 -14.33
N GLU A 442 58.42 -21.52 -15.17
CA GLU A 442 58.00 -21.75 -16.55
C GLU A 442 56.61 -22.42 -16.62
N ALA A 443 56.38 -23.44 -15.79
CA ALA A 443 55.08 -24.09 -15.65
C ALA A 443 53.98 -23.13 -15.13
N ILE A 444 54.27 -22.34 -14.09
CA ILE A 444 53.31 -21.37 -13.51
C ILE A 444 52.84 -20.36 -14.57
N LYS A 445 53.74 -19.89 -15.45
CA LYS A 445 53.38 -18.98 -16.56
C LYS A 445 52.43 -19.65 -17.55
N LEU A 446 52.75 -20.87 -18.01
CA LEU A 446 51.89 -21.64 -18.92
C LEU A 446 50.51 -21.91 -18.32
N LEU A 447 50.45 -22.30 -17.04
CA LEU A 447 49.19 -22.53 -16.31
C LEU A 447 48.36 -21.24 -16.19
N SER A 448 49.02 -20.11 -15.91
CA SER A 448 48.38 -18.80 -15.84
C SER A 448 47.82 -18.36 -17.21
N ASP A 449 48.55 -18.58 -18.29
CA ASP A 449 48.10 -18.30 -19.66
C ASP A 449 46.95 -19.22 -20.12
N LEU A 450 46.95 -20.49 -19.69
CA LEU A 450 45.84 -21.42 -19.92
C LEU A 450 44.59 -21.00 -19.13
N LYS A 451 44.75 -20.65 -17.84
CA LYS A 451 43.67 -20.11 -16.99
C LYS A 451 43.04 -18.86 -17.60
N ARG A 452 43.88 -17.91 -18.01
CA ARG A 452 43.49 -16.65 -18.68
C ARG A 452 42.68 -16.91 -19.96
N LYS A 453 43.19 -17.75 -20.85
CA LYS A 453 42.50 -18.12 -22.10
C LYS A 453 41.18 -18.88 -21.88
N HIS A 454 41.07 -19.65 -20.80
CA HIS A 454 39.83 -20.35 -20.47
C HIS A 454 38.76 -19.40 -19.88
N LEU A 455 39.14 -18.53 -18.93
CA LEU A 455 38.25 -17.47 -18.44
C LEU A 455 37.76 -16.60 -19.60
N GLY A 456 38.64 -16.17 -20.51
CA GLY A 456 38.24 -15.38 -21.66
C GLY A 456 37.20 -16.04 -22.55
N LYS A 457 37.33 -17.34 -22.83
CA LYS A 457 36.30 -18.08 -23.58
C LYS A 457 34.98 -18.19 -22.82
N LYS A 458 35.04 -18.48 -21.51
CA LYS A 458 33.85 -18.57 -20.63
C LYS A 458 33.09 -17.24 -20.63
N VAL A 459 33.77 -16.14 -20.30
CA VAL A 459 33.18 -14.80 -20.19
C VAL A 459 32.69 -14.31 -21.55
N LEU A 460 33.47 -14.48 -22.63
CA LEU A 460 33.02 -14.17 -24.00
C LEU A 460 31.71 -14.90 -24.35
N SER A 461 31.61 -16.20 -24.06
CA SER A 461 30.39 -16.96 -24.34
C SER A 461 29.18 -16.42 -23.57
N LYS A 462 29.38 -16.01 -22.30
CA LYS A 462 28.35 -15.44 -21.43
C LYS A 462 27.89 -14.06 -21.92
N LEU A 463 28.82 -13.18 -22.27
CA LEU A 463 28.52 -11.84 -22.81
C LEU A 463 27.82 -11.94 -24.19
N LEU A 464 28.18 -12.90 -25.04
CA LEU A 464 27.48 -13.15 -26.31
C LEU A 464 26.04 -13.67 -26.09
N THR A 465 25.80 -14.55 -25.11
CA THR A 465 24.41 -14.93 -24.77
C THR A 465 23.59 -13.77 -24.23
N LEU A 466 24.20 -12.88 -23.44
CA LEU A 466 23.57 -11.65 -22.96
C LEU A 466 23.25 -10.67 -24.10
N GLN A 467 24.14 -10.54 -25.07
CA GLN A 467 23.91 -9.73 -26.27
C GLN A 467 22.69 -10.22 -27.04
N HIS A 468 22.53 -11.53 -27.16
CA HIS A 468 21.37 -12.12 -27.83
C HIS A 468 20.07 -11.85 -27.05
N THR A 469 20.04 -12.01 -25.73
CA THR A 469 18.83 -11.73 -24.93
C THR A 469 18.45 -10.25 -24.95
N LEU A 470 19.41 -9.33 -24.83
CA LEU A 470 19.14 -7.89 -24.95
C LEU A 470 18.62 -7.52 -26.35
N SER A 471 19.11 -8.18 -27.40
CA SER A 471 18.58 -8.00 -28.76
C SER A 471 17.11 -8.44 -28.84
N THR A 472 16.76 -9.62 -28.32
CA THR A 472 15.36 -10.08 -28.31
C THR A 472 14.44 -9.20 -27.45
N MET A 473 14.92 -8.71 -26.31
CA MET A 473 14.18 -7.75 -25.47
C MET A 473 13.90 -6.44 -26.23
N LYS A 474 14.87 -5.96 -27.02
CA LYS A 474 14.74 -4.77 -27.88
C LYS A 474 13.76 -4.98 -29.03
N ASP A 475 13.74 -6.17 -29.63
CA ASP A 475 12.75 -6.57 -30.66
C ASP A 475 11.33 -6.71 -30.07
N GLU A 476 11.20 -7.10 -28.80
CA GLU A 476 9.94 -7.09 -28.03
C GLU A 476 9.52 -5.67 -27.57
N GLY A 477 10.38 -4.67 -27.72
CA GLY A 477 10.11 -3.26 -27.39
C GLY A 477 10.54 -2.79 -26.00
N GLU A 478 11.31 -3.60 -25.26
CA GLU A 478 11.83 -3.27 -23.91
C GLU A 478 12.93 -2.19 -23.97
N GLU A 479 13.01 -1.31 -22.96
CA GLU A 479 14.08 -0.30 -22.85
C GLU A 479 15.39 -0.92 -22.33
N VAL A 480 16.27 -1.33 -23.25
CA VAL A 480 17.56 -1.96 -22.93
C VAL A 480 18.77 -1.00 -22.91
N SER A 481 18.59 0.31 -23.13
CA SER A 481 19.70 1.25 -23.43
C SER A 481 20.85 1.25 -22.41
N ASP A 482 20.55 1.18 -21.10
CA ASP A 482 21.59 1.14 -20.07
C ASP A 482 22.21 -0.26 -19.89
N LEU A 483 21.46 -1.32 -20.18
CA LEU A 483 21.99 -2.69 -20.20
C LEU A 483 22.94 -2.90 -21.40
N GLU A 484 22.66 -2.29 -22.55
CA GLU A 484 23.56 -2.26 -23.70
C GLU A 484 24.87 -1.54 -23.36
N LYS A 485 24.83 -0.37 -22.70
CA LYS A 485 26.03 0.35 -22.22
C LYS A 485 26.85 -0.49 -21.25
N MET A 486 26.19 -1.16 -20.29
CA MET A 486 26.86 -2.05 -19.34
C MET A 486 27.48 -3.27 -20.01
N LEU A 487 26.87 -3.79 -21.08
CA LEU A 487 27.40 -4.90 -21.88
C LEU A 487 28.61 -4.47 -22.71
N ASP A 488 28.54 -3.31 -23.38
CA ASP A 488 29.67 -2.69 -24.07
C ASP A 488 30.85 -2.47 -23.10
N ASP A 489 30.57 -2.00 -21.88
CA ASP A 489 31.57 -1.82 -20.82
C ASP A 489 32.07 -3.16 -20.23
N ALA A 490 31.37 -4.27 -20.43
CA ALA A 490 31.86 -5.61 -20.09
C ALA A 490 32.77 -6.17 -21.19
N PHE A 491 32.42 -5.96 -22.47
CA PHE A 491 33.29 -6.29 -23.60
C PHE A 491 34.59 -5.47 -23.60
N LYS A 492 34.54 -4.17 -23.26
CA LYS A 492 35.74 -3.33 -23.09
C LYS A 492 36.68 -3.80 -21.98
N ASP A 493 36.19 -4.53 -20.98
CA ASP A 493 37.02 -5.10 -19.92
C ASP A 493 37.53 -6.50 -20.32
N LEU A 494 36.73 -7.28 -21.04
CA LEU A 494 37.17 -8.52 -21.69
C LEU A 494 38.37 -8.27 -22.63
N ASP A 495 38.32 -7.20 -23.44
CA ASP A 495 39.39 -6.77 -24.36
C ASP A 495 40.69 -6.33 -23.64
N LYS A 496 40.66 -6.09 -22.32
CA LYS A 496 41.83 -5.69 -21.51
C LYS A 496 42.50 -6.86 -20.77
N ASP A 497 41.98 -8.09 -20.90
CA ASP A 497 42.22 -9.21 -19.99
C ASP A 497 41.61 -9.05 -18.56
N ASP A 498 40.70 -8.09 -18.32
CA ASP A 498 40.04 -7.86 -17.01
C ASP A 498 38.86 -8.84 -16.78
N TYR A 499 39.10 -10.14 -16.96
CA TYR A 499 38.08 -11.19 -17.06
C TYR A 499 37.12 -11.27 -15.86
N GLU A 500 37.61 -11.09 -14.64
CA GLU A 500 36.77 -11.14 -13.43
C GLU A 500 35.80 -9.95 -13.35
N VAL A 501 36.22 -8.77 -13.83
CA VAL A 501 35.38 -7.56 -13.87
C VAL A 501 34.32 -7.70 -14.95
N ALA A 502 34.70 -8.22 -16.12
CA ALA A 502 33.78 -8.54 -17.21
C ALA A 502 32.74 -9.60 -16.81
N GLU A 503 33.12 -10.65 -16.05
CA GLU A 503 32.19 -11.65 -15.53
C GLU A 503 31.20 -11.04 -14.52
N GLN A 504 31.68 -10.24 -13.56
CA GLN A 504 30.81 -9.55 -12.58
C GLN A 504 29.85 -8.55 -13.24
N LYS A 505 30.27 -7.86 -14.31
CA LYS A 505 29.38 -7.01 -15.11
C LYS A 505 28.30 -7.85 -15.81
N GLY A 506 28.68 -8.97 -16.42
CA GLY A 506 27.75 -9.92 -17.01
C GLY A 506 26.71 -10.45 -16.01
N GLU A 507 27.12 -10.79 -14.79
CA GLU A 507 26.21 -11.25 -13.72
C GLU A 507 25.20 -10.19 -13.28
N LYS A 508 25.63 -8.92 -13.17
CA LYS A 508 24.72 -7.80 -12.88
C LYS A 508 23.70 -7.59 -14.00
N ILE A 509 24.11 -7.73 -15.26
CA ILE A 509 23.19 -7.67 -16.41
C ILE A 509 22.18 -8.83 -16.36
N GLU A 510 22.62 -10.06 -16.07
CA GLU A 510 21.71 -11.21 -15.87
C GLU A 510 20.71 -11.00 -14.72
N GLU A 511 21.13 -10.35 -13.63
CA GLU A 511 20.27 -10.05 -12.48
C GLU A 511 19.24 -8.96 -12.82
N MET A 512 19.67 -7.87 -13.47
CA MET A 512 18.77 -6.79 -13.92
C MET A 512 17.75 -7.27 -14.96
N ILE A 513 18.13 -8.14 -15.90
CA ILE A 513 17.20 -8.77 -16.86
C ILE A 513 16.12 -9.58 -16.13
N LYS A 514 16.49 -10.34 -15.09
CA LYS A 514 15.52 -11.10 -14.27
C LYS A 514 14.60 -10.15 -13.48
N GLY A 515 15.16 -9.09 -12.90
CA GLY A 515 14.39 -8.08 -12.16
C GLY A 515 13.36 -7.35 -13.02
N ASN A 516 13.72 -6.94 -14.23
CA ASN A 516 12.79 -6.33 -15.18
C ASN A 516 11.64 -7.29 -15.53
N LYS A 517 11.94 -8.54 -15.89
CA LYS A 517 10.91 -9.51 -16.30
C LYS A 517 10.01 -9.95 -15.14
N GLU A 518 10.51 -9.96 -13.90
CA GLU A 518 9.67 -10.16 -12.69
C GLU A 518 8.71 -8.97 -12.51
N LYS A 519 9.21 -7.72 -12.64
CA LYS A 519 8.39 -6.50 -12.55
C LYS A 519 7.33 -6.39 -13.65
N GLU A 520 7.67 -6.65 -14.91
CA GLU A 520 6.72 -6.59 -16.04
C GLU A 520 5.57 -7.58 -15.88
N LEU A 521 5.84 -8.76 -15.32
CA LEU A 521 4.80 -9.76 -15.03
C LEU A 521 3.94 -9.37 -13.83
N GLU A 522 4.48 -8.68 -12.81
CA GLU A 522 3.68 -8.11 -11.71
C GLU A 522 2.81 -6.93 -12.20
N ASP A 523 3.33 -6.06 -13.07
CA ASP A 523 2.59 -4.97 -13.73
C ASP A 523 1.49 -5.51 -14.69
N ALA A 524 1.74 -6.62 -15.38
CA ALA A 524 0.76 -7.30 -16.23
C ALA A 524 -0.30 -8.04 -15.40
N TYR A 525 0.09 -8.69 -14.31
CA TYR A 525 -0.81 -9.30 -13.32
C TYR A 525 -1.80 -8.27 -12.77
N GLU A 526 -1.32 -7.08 -12.35
CA GLU A 526 -2.17 -6.08 -11.70
C GLU A 526 -3.10 -5.34 -12.69
N LYS A 527 -2.74 -5.27 -13.99
CA LYS A 527 -3.66 -4.84 -15.05
C LYS A 527 -4.79 -5.86 -15.24
N ILE A 528 -4.44 -7.13 -15.42
CA ILE A 528 -5.42 -8.22 -15.60
C ILE A 528 -6.32 -8.37 -14.38
N ARG A 529 -5.78 -8.21 -13.17
CA ARG A 529 -6.57 -8.19 -11.93
C ARG A 529 -7.67 -7.12 -11.99
N LYS A 530 -7.36 -5.90 -12.43
CA LYS A 530 -8.33 -4.80 -12.55
C LYS A 530 -9.37 -5.08 -13.62
N GLU A 531 -8.96 -5.60 -14.79
CA GLU A 531 -9.91 -6.03 -15.83
C GLU A 531 -10.87 -7.13 -15.32
N ILE A 532 -10.41 -8.01 -14.42
CA ILE A 532 -11.24 -9.04 -13.77
C ILE A 532 -12.17 -8.43 -12.71
N GLU A 533 -11.72 -7.45 -11.93
CA GLU A 533 -12.54 -6.73 -10.97
C GLU A 533 -13.65 -5.92 -11.69
N GLU A 534 -13.30 -5.19 -12.75
CA GLU A 534 -14.23 -4.49 -13.65
C GLU A 534 -15.27 -5.44 -14.28
N LEU A 535 -14.84 -6.61 -14.77
CA LEU A 535 -15.75 -7.63 -15.29
C LEU A 535 -16.66 -8.23 -14.20
N SER A 536 -16.16 -8.36 -12.97
CA SER A 536 -16.97 -8.84 -11.84
C SER A 536 -18.04 -7.82 -11.44
N ASP A 537 -17.72 -6.53 -11.43
CA ASP A 537 -18.67 -5.45 -11.15
C ASP A 537 -19.74 -5.32 -12.25
N LEU A 538 -19.38 -5.60 -13.51
CA LEU A 538 -20.31 -5.75 -14.62
C LEU A 538 -21.13 -7.05 -14.58
N GLY A 539 -20.86 -7.96 -13.63
CA GLY A 539 -21.63 -9.19 -13.41
C GLY A 539 -21.25 -10.41 -14.26
N PHE A 540 -20.03 -10.46 -14.80
CA PHE A 540 -19.51 -11.65 -15.50
C PHE A 540 -19.03 -12.73 -14.51
N GLU A 541 -19.11 -14.01 -14.92
CA GLU A 541 -18.59 -15.13 -14.12
C GLU A 541 -17.06 -15.25 -14.22
N THR A 542 -16.32 -14.56 -13.35
CA THR A 542 -14.85 -14.46 -13.38
C THR A 542 -14.10 -15.58 -12.65
N ASN A 543 -14.79 -16.60 -12.13
CA ASN A 543 -14.24 -17.62 -11.23
C ASN A 543 -13.01 -18.36 -11.79
N GLU A 544 -13.09 -18.86 -13.03
CA GLU A 544 -12.01 -19.67 -13.64
C GLU A 544 -10.79 -18.82 -14.00
N ILE A 545 -11.03 -17.62 -14.50
CA ILE A 545 -9.98 -16.66 -14.86
C ILE A 545 -9.26 -16.15 -13.58
N SER A 546 -10.00 -15.96 -12.49
CA SER A 546 -9.43 -15.67 -11.17
C SER A 546 -8.56 -16.82 -10.65
N ARG A 547 -8.94 -18.08 -10.94
CA ARG A 547 -8.15 -19.28 -10.62
C ARG A 547 -6.86 -19.34 -11.46
N GLN A 548 -6.92 -19.00 -12.75
CA GLN A 548 -5.73 -18.87 -13.61
C GLN A 548 -4.82 -17.73 -13.14
N LEU A 549 -5.36 -16.56 -12.74
CA LEU A 549 -4.57 -15.46 -12.19
C LEU A 549 -3.83 -15.87 -10.90
N GLY A 550 -4.45 -16.69 -10.06
CA GLY A 550 -3.80 -17.33 -8.91
C GLY A 550 -2.60 -18.20 -9.31
N GLN A 551 -2.65 -18.88 -10.46
CA GLN A 551 -1.53 -19.65 -11.01
C GLN A 551 -0.42 -18.71 -11.52
N VAL A 552 -0.74 -17.61 -12.21
CA VAL A 552 0.25 -16.59 -12.62
C VAL A 552 1.09 -16.14 -11.41
N LYS A 553 0.44 -15.80 -10.29
CA LYS A 553 1.15 -15.38 -9.06
C LYS A 553 2.03 -16.50 -8.47
N ALA A 554 1.63 -17.77 -8.63
CA ALA A 554 2.46 -18.92 -8.24
C ALA A 554 3.66 -19.12 -9.18
N HIS A 555 3.50 -18.93 -10.50
CA HIS A 555 4.59 -19.03 -11.48
C HIS A 555 5.62 -17.89 -11.33
N ILE A 556 5.18 -16.65 -11.05
CA ILE A 556 6.07 -15.52 -10.72
C ILE A 556 6.89 -15.85 -9.47
N ARG A 557 6.23 -16.25 -8.35
CA ARG A 557 6.90 -16.65 -7.10
C ARG A 557 7.86 -17.84 -7.27
N ALA A 558 7.58 -18.74 -8.20
CA ALA A 558 8.44 -19.87 -8.55
C ALA A 558 9.54 -19.53 -9.58
N LYS A 559 9.65 -18.25 -9.99
CA LYS A 559 10.57 -17.72 -11.02
C LYS A 559 10.45 -18.42 -12.38
N LYS A 560 9.24 -18.88 -12.71
CA LYS A 560 8.87 -19.53 -13.98
C LYS A 560 8.22 -18.52 -14.92
N TYR A 561 8.97 -17.48 -15.27
CA TYR A 561 8.47 -16.29 -15.97
C TYR A 561 7.80 -16.59 -17.33
N THR A 562 8.28 -17.60 -18.07
CA THR A 562 7.64 -18.05 -19.33
C THR A 562 6.23 -18.59 -19.09
N GLN A 563 6.07 -19.49 -18.12
CA GLN A 563 4.77 -20.07 -17.76
C GLN A 563 3.80 -19.03 -17.19
N ALA A 564 4.31 -18.03 -16.46
CA ALA A 564 3.50 -16.88 -16.03
C ALA A 564 2.97 -16.08 -17.24
N ARG A 565 3.81 -15.87 -18.27
CA ARG A 565 3.44 -15.15 -19.50
C ARG A 565 2.45 -15.93 -20.36
N GLU A 566 2.63 -17.25 -20.47
CA GLU A 566 1.70 -18.16 -21.17
C GLU A 566 0.28 -18.08 -20.57
N VAL A 567 0.14 -18.24 -19.25
CA VAL A 567 -1.17 -18.15 -18.57
C VAL A 567 -1.76 -16.73 -18.62
N ILE A 568 -0.92 -15.68 -18.64
CA ILE A 568 -1.36 -14.29 -18.87
C ILE A 568 -2.06 -14.12 -20.23
N GLU A 569 -1.53 -14.72 -21.30
CA GLU A 569 -2.16 -14.65 -22.63
C GLU A 569 -3.43 -15.52 -22.72
N GLU A 570 -3.47 -16.67 -22.06
CA GLU A 570 -4.72 -17.46 -21.93
C GLU A 570 -5.83 -16.67 -21.22
N ILE A 571 -5.50 -15.94 -20.15
CA ILE A 571 -6.43 -15.07 -19.44
C ILE A 571 -6.93 -13.95 -20.36
N ARG A 572 -6.03 -13.22 -21.04
CA ARG A 572 -6.39 -12.13 -21.98
C ARG A 572 -7.34 -12.60 -23.06
N LYS A 573 -7.05 -13.76 -23.67
CA LYS A 573 -7.91 -14.38 -24.69
C LYS A 573 -9.29 -14.76 -24.13
N SER A 574 -9.35 -15.28 -22.91
CA SER A 574 -10.60 -15.64 -22.23
C SER A 574 -11.44 -14.40 -21.89
N ILE A 575 -10.81 -13.32 -21.43
CA ILE A 575 -11.42 -12.00 -21.18
C ILE A 575 -12.08 -11.43 -22.43
N GLU A 576 -11.39 -11.43 -23.57
CA GLU A 576 -11.94 -10.94 -24.84
C GLU A 576 -13.05 -11.84 -25.40
N GLU A 577 -12.94 -13.16 -25.25
CA GLU A 577 -14.01 -14.09 -25.65
C GLU A 577 -15.30 -13.88 -24.83
N MET A 578 -15.22 -13.61 -23.52
CA MET A 578 -16.37 -13.25 -22.70
C MET A 578 -17.02 -11.93 -23.14
N LYS A 579 -16.23 -10.85 -23.28
CA LYS A 579 -16.72 -9.53 -23.75
C LYS A 579 -17.38 -9.64 -25.12
N ALA A 580 -16.76 -10.38 -26.05
CA ALA A 580 -17.28 -10.60 -27.40
C ALA A 580 -18.58 -11.43 -27.42
N ASN A 581 -18.79 -12.34 -26.47
CA ASN A 581 -20.02 -13.14 -26.39
C ASN A 581 -21.17 -12.36 -25.76
N ALA A 582 -20.96 -11.68 -24.63
CA ALA A 582 -21.99 -10.83 -24.02
C ALA A 582 -22.47 -9.72 -24.99
N LYS A 583 -21.55 -9.15 -25.79
CA LYS A 583 -21.89 -8.20 -26.86
C LYS A 583 -22.82 -8.78 -27.93
N LYS A 584 -22.66 -10.05 -28.31
CA LYS A 584 -23.56 -10.72 -29.28
C LYS A 584 -24.95 -10.88 -28.69
N GLU A 585 -25.06 -11.37 -27.46
CA GLU A 585 -26.35 -11.58 -26.78
C GLU A 585 -27.10 -10.27 -26.56
N ALA A 586 -26.40 -9.20 -26.16
CA ALA A 586 -26.98 -7.87 -26.04
C ALA A 586 -27.52 -7.33 -27.37
N VAL A 587 -26.80 -7.54 -28.49
CA VAL A 587 -27.27 -7.19 -29.83
C VAL A 587 -28.47 -8.05 -30.26
N GLU A 588 -28.54 -9.33 -29.90
CA GLU A 588 -29.72 -10.15 -30.18
C GLU A 588 -30.94 -9.73 -29.37
N ILE A 589 -30.78 -9.40 -28.09
CA ILE A 589 -31.86 -8.93 -27.23
C ILE A 589 -32.34 -7.55 -27.69
N SER A 590 -31.44 -6.66 -28.11
CA SER A 590 -31.78 -5.37 -28.75
C SER A 590 -32.62 -5.55 -30.03
N LYS A 591 -32.28 -6.52 -30.90
CA LYS A 591 -33.08 -6.89 -32.08
C LYS A 591 -34.47 -7.41 -31.70
N LYS A 592 -34.54 -8.29 -30.69
CA LYS A 592 -35.82 -8.84 -30.18
C LYS A 592 -36.70 -7.71 -29.64
N PHE A 593 -36.14 -6.82 -28.82
CA PHE A 593 -36.86 -5.63 -28.32
C PHE A 593 -37.41 -4.76 -29.46
N ARG A 594 -36.57 -4.42 -30.46
CA ARG A 594 -37.02 -3.57 -31.58
C ARG A 594 -38.24 -4.14 -32.29
N ALA A 595 -38.25 -5.45 -32.58
CA ALA A 595 -39.40 -6.08 -33.23
C ALA A 595 -40.71 -5.94 -32.43
N VAL A 596 -40.68 -6.05 -31.09
CA VAL A 596 -41.89 -5.87 -30.26
C VAL A 596 -42.23 -4.39 -30.05
N TYR A 597 -41.26 -3.49 -30.12
CA TYR A 597 -41.48 -2.03 -30.06
C TYR A 597 -42.09 -1.48 -31.37
N ASP A 598 -41.68 -2.02 -32.52
CA ASP A 598 -42.27 -1.72 -33.82
C ASP A 598 -43.78 -2.13 -33.83
N GLU A 599 -44.16 -3.21 -33.13
CA GLU A 599 -45.58 -3.57 -32.91
C GLU A 599 -46.35 -2.54 -32.08
N LEU A 600 -45.83 -2.03 -30.95
CA LEU A 600 -46.51 -0.95 -30.19
C LEU A 600 -46.67 0.32 -31.03
N THR A 601 -45.65 0.65 -31.81
CA THR A 601 -45.68 1.82 -32.70
C THR A 601 -46.79 1.68 -33.75
N SER A 602 -47.11 0.45 -34.19
CA SER A 602 -48.25 0.17 -35.08
C SER A 602 -49.63 0.23 -34.40
N LEU A 603 -49.67 0.25 -33.06
CA LEU A 603 -50.88 0.38 -32.25
C LEU A 603 -51.11 1.80 -31.70
N ASP A 604 -50.24 2.76 -32.04
CA ASP A 604 -50.28 4.16 -31.56
C ASP A 604 -50.14 4.27 -30.02
N ILE A 605 -49.35 3.38 -29.39
CA ILE A 605 -49.14 3.31 -27.94
C ILE A 605 -47.77 3.89 -27.57
N GLU A 606 -47.74 5.15 -27.11
CA GLU A 606 -46.54 5.77 -26.54
C GLU A 606 -46.36 5.43 -25.05
N SER A 607 -45.09 5.33 -24.59
CA SER A 607 -44.76 5.15 -23.17
C SER A 607 -43.36 5.67 -22.83
N ASP A 608 -43.32 6.75 -22.05
CA ASP A 608 -42.08 7.35 -21.54
C ASP A 608 -41.20 6.31 -20.85
N ARG A 609 -41.79 5.40 -20.07
CA ARG A 609 -41.06 4.39 -19.29
C ARG A 609 -40.33 3.37 -20.17
N VAL A 610 -40.86 3.05 -21.35
CA VAL A 610 -40.18 2.19 -22.33
C VAL A 610 -39.03 2.97 -22.98
N ILE A 611 -39.26 4.23 -23.36
CA ILE A 611 -38.21 5.11 -23.93
C ILE A 611 -37.04 5.26 -22.95
N ASP A 612 -37.34 5.46 -21.65
CA ASP A 612 -36.37 5.61 -20.57
C ASP A 612 -35.52 4.33 -20.35
N LEU A 613 -36.13 3.15 -20.46
CA LEU A 613 -35.44 1.84 -20.38
C LEU A 613 -34.57 1.58 -21.62
N VAL A 614 -35.02 1.98 -22.82
CA VAL A 614 -34.22 1.91 -24.05
C VAL A 614 -33.03 2.87 -24.02
N GLY A 615 -33.22 4.08 -23.50
CA GLY A 615 -32.14 5.05 -23.30
C GLY A 615 -31.05 4.51 -22.36
N LYS A 616 -31.45 3.88 -21.25
CA LYS A 616 -30.54 3.18 -20.32
C LYS A 616 -29.84 2.00 -21.00
N ALA A 617 -30.57 1.19 -21.76
CA ALA A 617 -30.01 0.05 -22.47
C ALA A 617 -28.96 0.47 -23.52
N GLN A 618 -29.22 1.55 -24.27
CA GLN A 618 -28.28 2.07 -25.27
C GLN A 618 -27.05 2.72 -24.60
N ALA A 619 -27.24 3.50 -23.53
CA ALA A 619 -26.13 4.08 -22.78
C ALA A 619 -25.21 2.99 -22.18
N ALA A 620 -25.78 1.88 -21.69
CA ALA A 620 -25.03 0.72 -21.23
C ALA A 620 -24.25 0.02 -22.37
N MET A 621 -24.88 -0.14 -23.55
CA MET A 621 -24.18 -0.66 -24.75
C MET A 621 -22.98 0.20 -25.14
N ASP A 622 -23.13 1.52 -25.11
CA ASP A 622 -22.08 2.48 -25.48
C ASP A 622 -20.96 2.52 -24.42
N ALA A 623 -21.31 2.30 -23.14
CA ALA A 623 -20.37 2.10 -22.03
C ALA A 623 -19.71 0.69 -22.00
N SER A 624 -20.07 -0.22 -22.92
CA SER A 624 -19.70 -1.64 -22.90
C SER A 624 -20.20 -2.46 -21.69
N ASP A 625 -21.16 -1.94 -20.93
CA ASP A 625 -21.96 -2.73 -20.00
C ASP A 625 -23.02 -3.54 -20.76
N TYR A 626 -22.58 -4.66 -21.34
CA TYR A 626 -23.47 -5.55 -22.09
C TYR A 626 -24.49 -6.25 -21.19
N ILE A 627 -24.24 -6.39 -19.89
CA ILE A 627 -25.13 -7.10 -18.96
C ILE A 627 -26.25 -6.19 -18.46
N GLY A 628 -25.96 -4.97 -18.02
CA GLY A 628 -26.97 -3.95 -17.71
C GLY A 628 -27.78 -3.53 -18.94
N ALA A 629 -27.18 -3.53 -20.13
CA ALA A 629 -27.91 -3.39 -21.40
C ALA A 629 -28.92 -4.54 -21.60
N MET A 630 -28.49 -5.80 -21.43
CA MET A 630 -29.37 -6.97 -21.56
C MET A 630 -30.51 -6.96 -20.53
N GLN A 631 -30.25 -6.54 -19.29
CA GLN A 631 -31.29 -6.40 -18.26
C GLN A 631 -32.29 -5.30 -18.64
N SER A 632 -31.79 -4.12 -19.03
CA SER A 632 -32.62 -2.97 -19.41
C SER A 632 -33.52 -3.27 -20.60
N TYR A 633 -33.01 -3.94 -21.64
CA TYR A 633 -33.83 -4.39 -22.77
C TYR A 633 -34.85 -5.46 -22.39
N LYS A 634 -34.53 -6.42 -21.51
CA LYS A 634 -35.50 -7.42 -21.03
C LYS A 634 -36.66 -6.74 -20.29
N MET A 635 -36.35 -5.83 -19.36
CA MET A 635 -37.36 -5.02 -18.66
C MET A 635 -38.21 -4.18 -19.63
N ALA A 636 -37.62 -3.67 -20.71
CA ALA A 636 -38.36 -2.96 -21.76
C ALA A 636 -39.31 -3.90 -22.53
N ILE A 637 -38.89 -5.13 -22.88
CA ILE A 637 -39.76 -6.15 -23.51
C ILE A 637 -40.94 -6.51 -22.58
N ASP A 638 -40.69 -6.72 -21.29
CA ASP A 638 -41.73 -7.10 -20.33
C ASP A 638 -42.75 -5.97 -20.11
N GLU A 639 -42.29 -4.71 -20.01
CA GLU A 639 -43.15 -3.53 -19.93
C GLU A 639 -43.99 -3.34 -21.21
N VAL A 640 -43.37 -3.54 -22.38
CA VAL A 640 -44.05 -3.52 -23.68
C VAL A 640 -45.15 -4.59 -23.76
N ALA A 641 -44.89 -5.81 -23.32
CA ALA A 641 -45.88 -6.89 -23.29
C ALA A 641 -47.04 -6.58 -22.33
N LEU A 642 -46.76 -5.93 -21.19
CA LEU A 642 -47.78 -5.47 -20.25
C LEU A 642 -48.68 -4.38 -20.86
N LEU A 643 -48.10 -3.38 -21.55
CA LEU A 643 -48.84 -2.32 -22.23
C LEU A 643 -49.74 -2.86 -23.36
N LYS A 644 -49.24 -3.82 -24.16
CA LYS A 644 -50.04 -4.52 -25.17
C LYS A 644 -51.23 -5.25 -24.54
N LYS A 645 -51.03 -5.92 -23.39
CA LYS A 645 -52.11 -6.59 -22.65
C LYS A 645 -53.17 -5.60 -22.12
N THR A 646 -52.77 -4.49 -21.51
CA THR A 646 -53.73 -3.51 -20.96
C THR A 646 -54.50 -2.76 -22.05
N HIS A 647 -53.87 -2.47 -23.19
CA HIS A 647 -54.54 -1.87 -24.35
C HIS A 647 -55.66 -2.78 -24.90
N TYR A 648 -55.37 -4.05 -25.19
CA TYR A 648 -56.40 -4.99 -25.64
C TYR A 648 -57.46 -5.27 -24.57
N GLN A 649 -57.10 -5.27 -23.29
CA GLN A 649 -58.08 -5.35 -22.20
C GLN A 649 -59.04 -4.16 -22.23
N GLY A 650 -58.57 -2.94 -22.49
CA GLY A 650 -59.42 -1.76 -22.67
C GLY A 650 -60.37 -1.92 -23.87
N LEU A 651 -59.82 -2.20 -25.05
CA LEU A 651 -60.60 -2.41 -26.28
C LEU A 651 -61.65 -3.52 -26.15
N ALA A 652 -61.30 -4.64 -25.52
CA ALA A 652 -62.24 -5.74 -25.29
C ALA A 652 -63.40 -5.33 -24.37
N ASN A 653 -63.11 -4.65 -23.26
CA ASN A 653 -64.14 -4.21 -22.32
C ASN A 653 -65.09 -3.14 -22.91
N ASP A 654 -64.56 -2.20 -23.70
CA ASP A 654 -65.40 -1.15 -24.31
C ASP A 654 -66.13 -1.64 -25.56
N GLY A 655 -65.49 -2.48 -26.38
CA GLY A 655 -66.15 -3.19 -27.48
C GLY A 655 -67.29 -4.08 -27.00
N TYR A 656 -67.10 -4.79 -25.87
CA TYR A 656 -68.13 -5.62 -25.24
C TYR A 656 -69.37 -4.80 -24.86
N LYS A 657 -69.19 -3.65 -24.19
CA LYS A 657 -70.29 -2.73 -23.85
C LYS A 657 -71.04 -2.27 -25.11
N VAL A 658 -70.32 -1.80 -26.12
CA VAL A 658 -70.91 -1.30 -27.37
C VAL A 658 -71.67 -2.40 -28.12
N ALA A 659 -71.19 -3.64 -28.12
CA ALA A 659 -71.88 -4.78 -28.72
C ALA A 659 -73.10 -5.21 -27.88
N GLN A 660 -73.01 -5.19 -26.55
CA GLN A 660 -74.12 -5.44 -25.63
C GLN A 660 -75.24 -4.41 -25.79
N GLU A 661 -74.91 -3.12 -25.89
CA GLU A 661 -75.85 -2.02 -26.16
C GLU A 661 -76.54 -2.18 -27.52
N LYS A 662 -75.80 -2.58 -28.57
CA LYS A 662 -76.37 -2.91 -29.89
C LYS A 662 -77.33 -4.10 -29.80
N CYS A 663 -76.99 -5.16 -29.08
CA CYS A 663 -77.88 -6.30 -28.82
C CYS A 663 -79.18 -5.85 -28.12
N MET A 664 -79.07 -5.06 -27.04
CA MET A 664 -80.24 -4.54 -26.31
C MET A 664 -81.13 -3.66 -27.21
N SER A 665 -80.53 -2.80 -28.04
CA SER A 665 -81.26 -1.92 -28.96
C SER A 665 -81.96 -2.68 -30.08
N ALA A 666 -81.30 -3.67 -30.71
CA ALA A 666 -81.90 -4.52 -31.74
C ALA A 666 -83.04 -5.37 -31.16
N ARG A 667 -82.85 -5.93 -29.96
CA ARG A 667 -83.88 -6.68 -29.21
C ARG A 667 -85.09 -5.81 -28.85
N ALA A 668 -84.88 -4.56 -28.45
CA ALA A 668 -85.95 -3.60 -28.18
C ALA A 668 -86.73 -3.18 -29.44
N GLN A 669 -86.10 -3.27 -30.61
CA GLN A 669 -86.73 -3.06 -31.92
C GLN A 669 -87.41 -4.32 -32.49
N GLY A 670 -87.33 -5.46 -31.80
CA GLY A 670 -88.01 -6.71 -32.16
C GLY A 670 -87.22 -7.62 -33.12
N TYR A 671 -85.93 -7.37 -33.34
CA TYR A 671 -85.06 -8.31 -34.06
C TYR A 671 -84.64 -9.46 -33.14
N ASP A 672 -84.44 -10.65 -33.70
CA ASP A 672 -83.79 -11.76 -32.99
C ASP A 672 -82.30 -11.47 -32.81
N VAL A 673 -81.78 -11.71 -31.61
CA VAL A 673 -80.39 -11.47 -31.22
C VAL A 673 -79.75 -12.70 -30.56
N HIS A 674 -80.42 -13.86 -30.53
CA HIS A 674 -80.00 -14.99 -29.70
C HIS A 674 -78.58 -15.50 -30.01
N GLU A 675 -78.23 -15.59 -31.29
CA GLU A 675 -76.89 -16.01 -31.75
C GLU A 675 -75.81 -14.96 -31.42
N ALA A 676 -76.14 -13.67 -31.50
CA ALA A 676 -75.25 -12.57 -31.12
C ALA A 676 -75.05 -12.48 -29.60
N GLU A 677 -76.10 -12.72 -28.79
CA GLU A 677 -76.01 -12.86 -27.34
C GLU A 677 -75.19 -14.08 -26.91
N ALA A 678 -75.22 -15.18 -27.68
CA ALA A 678 -74.35 -16.33 -27.43
C ALA A 678 -72.88 -15.97 -27.66
N LYS A 679 -72.56 -15.28 -28.75
CA LYS A 679 -71.21 -14.79 -29.04
C LYS A 679 -70.68 -13.77 -28.02
N LEU A 680 -71.55 -12.98 -27.41
CA LEU A 680 -71.15 -12.13 -26.28
C LEU A 680 -70.75 -12.96 -25.04
N ARG A 681 -71.39 -14.10 -24.75
CA ARG A 681 -70.97 -14.96 -23.63
C ARG A 681 -69.63 -15.65 -23.90
N GLU A 682 -69.34 -16.00 -25.16
CA GLU A 682 -68.01 -16.47 -25.56
C GLU A 682 -66.94 -15.36 -25.36
N ALA A 683 -67.26 -14.10 -25.68
CA ALA A 683 -66.38 -12.97 -25.39
C ALA A 683 -66.20 -12.71 -23.89
N GLU A 684 -67.26 -12.78 -23.09
CA GLU A 684 -67.24 -12.55 -21.64
C GLU A 684 -66.36 -13.59 -20.91
N ASN A 685 -66.44 -14.85 -21.32
CA ASN A 685 -65.55 -15.91 -20.85
C ASN A 685 -64.09 -15.63 -21.25
N ALA A 686 -63.82 -15.27 -22.51
CA ALA A 686 -62.46 -14.94 -22.96
C ALA A 686 -61.86 -13.71 -22.23
N ILE A 687 -62.68 -12.71 -21.87
CA ILE A 687 -62.25 -11.58 -21.02
C ILE A 687 -61.88 -12.08 -19.61
N ALA A 688 -62.66 -12.97 -19.02
CA ALA A 688 -62.37 -13.56 -17.70
C ALA A 688 -61.08 -14.41 -17.72
N GLU A 689 -60.82 -15.13 -18.81
CA GLU A 689 -59.62 -15.96 -19.01
C GLU A 689 -58.38 -15.15 -19.45
N ASN A 690 -58.51 -13.83 -19.61
CA ASN A 690 -57.48 -12.88 -20.07
C ASN A 690 -57.10 -12.98 -21.56
N GLU A 691 -57.86 -13.71 -22.38
CA GLU A 691 -57.62 -13.87 -23.83
C GLU A 691 -58.23 -12.71 -24.63
N TYR A 692 -57.78 -11.47 -24.37
CA TYR A 692 -58.41 -10.26 -24.91
C TYR A 692 -58.43 -10.16 -26.45
N GLU A 693 -57.41 -10.69 -27.13
CA GLU A 693 -57.39 -10.77 -28.61
C GLU A 693 -58.41 -11.78 -29.17
N LEU A 694 -58.82 -12.79 -28.38
CA LEU A 694 -59.89 -13.72 -28.76
C LEU A 694 -61.26 -13.14 -28.42
N ALA A 695 -61.39 -12.48 -27.27
CA ALA A 695 -62.61 -11.76 -26.89
C ALA A 695 -63.01 -10.71 -27.94
N LEU A 696 -62.04 -9.94 -28.46
CA LEU A 696 -62.27 -8.96 -29.52
C LEU A 696 -62.87 -9.60 -30.79
N LYS A 697 -62.42 -10.79 -31.20
CA LYS A 697 -63.00 -11.51 -32.34
C LYS A 697 -64.45 -11.91 -32.10
N TYR A 698 -64.78 -12.42 -30.91
CA TYR A 698 -66.16 -12.75 -30.55
C TYR A 698 -67.07 -11.51 -30.44
N ILE A 699 -66.54 -10.36 -30.02
CA ILE A 699 -67.22 -9.05 -30.03
C ILE A 699 -67.49 -8.58 -31.46
N GLU A 700 -66.52 -8.73 -32.37
CA GLU A 700 -66.69 -8.42 -33.80
C GLU A 700 -67.70 -9.35 -34.48
N GLU A 701 -67.62 -10.67 -34.24
CA GLU A 701 -68.59 -11.67 -34.72
C GLU A 701 -70.01 -11.33 -34.25
N SER A 702 -70.20 -11.06 -32.96
CA SER A 702 -71.49 -10.64 -32.41
C SER A 702 -71.99 -9.34 -33.05
N THR A 703 -71.14 -8.31 -33.11
CA THR A 703 -71.48 -7.01 -33.72
C THR A 703 -71.91 -7.16 -35.17
N LYS A 704 -71.21 -8.01 -35.93
CA LYS A 704 -71.51 -8.33 -37.33
C LYS A 704 -72.87 -9.02 -37.46
N LEU A 705 -73.14 -10.07 -36.68
CA LEU A 705 -74.42 -10.79 -36.68
C LEU A 705 -75.61 -9.85 -36.38
N ILE A 706 -75.45 -8.90 -35.45
CA ILE A 706 -76.47 -7.87 -35.18
C ILE A 706 -76.70 -7.01 -36.44
N THR A 707 -75.63 -6.50 -37.06
CA THR A 707 -75.76 -5.63 -38.25
C THR A 707 -76.36 -6.35 -39.47
N GLU A 708 -76.00 -7.61 -39.71
CA GLU A 708 -76.58 -8.42 -40.79
C GLU A 708 -78.06 -8.76 -40.53
N THR A 709 -78.46 -8.89 -39.27
CA THR A 709 -79.87 -9.12 -38.89
C THR A 709 -80.71 -7.86 -39.04
N MET A 710 -80.19 -6.70 -38.61
CA MET A 710 -80.86 -5.39 -38.74
C MET A 710 -80.97 -4.89 -40.20
N GLN A 711 -80.18 -5.45 -41.13
CA GLN A 711 -80.27 -5.12 -42.57
C GLN A 711 -81.37 -5.90 -43.32
N ARG A 712 -82.07 -6.84 -42.67
CA ARG A 712 -83.19 -7.57 -43.29
C ARG A 712 -84.46 -6.71 -43.25
N PRO A 713 -85.18 -6.51 -44.37
CA PRO A 713 -86.35 -5.62 -44.40
C PRO A 713 -87.51 -6.15 -43.57
N VAL A 714 -88.01 -5.33 -42.65
CA VAL A 714 -89.07 -5.71 -41.70
C VAL A 714 -90.43 -5.80 -42.40
N THR A 715 -90.98 -7.01 -42.55
CA THR A 715 -92.41 -7.20 -42.80
C THR A 715 -93.19 -6.86 -41.54
N GLN A 716 -93.97 -5.77 -41.60
CA GLN A 716 -94.83 -5.34 -40.49
C GLN A 716 -95.87 -6.42 -40.15
N ILE A 717 -95.92 -6.83 -38.88
CA ILE A 717 -97.09 -7.48 -38.28
C ILE A 717 -97.70 -6.49 -37.29
N THR A 718 -98.89 -5.99 -37.62
CA THR A 718 -99.58 -4.97 -36.83
C THR A 718 -100.22 -5.55 -35.57
N LEU A 719 -99.92 -4.96 -34.42
CA LEU A 719 -100.71 -5.13 -33.20
C LEU A 719 -102.01 -4.32 -33.27
N THR A 720 -103.13 -4.91 -32.89
CA THR A 720 -104.39 -4.19 -32.60
C THR A 720 -105.02 -4.73 -31.30
N PRO A 721 -105.63 -3.88 -30.44
CA PRO A 721 -105.84 -4.23 -29.05
C PRO A 721 -107.30 -4.55 -28.62
N ALA A 722 -107.38 -5.06 -27.39
CA ALA A 722 -108.49 -4.97 -26.41
C ALA A 722 -109.52 -6.13 -26.31
N GLN A 723 -109.96 -6.33 -25.05
CA GLN A 723 -111.09 -7.14 -24.55
C GLN A 723 -110.95 -8.67 -24.75
N SER A 724 -110.91 -9.47 -23.68
CA SER A 724 -111.99 -9.55 -22.70
C SER A 724 -111.53 -9.94 -21.28
N SER A 725 -112.40 -9.71 -20.30
CA SER A 725 -112.17 -9.97 -18.89
C SER A 725 -112.65 -11.37 -18.46
N ARG A 726 -111.82 -12.08 -17.70
CA ARG A 726 -112.27 -12.90 -16.56
C ARG A 726 -111.35 -12.65 -15.35
N LYS A 727 -111.86 -13.04 -14.19
CA LYS A 727 -111.49 -12.63 -12.83
C LYS A 727 -111.54 -13.88 -11.95
N ILE A 728 -111.11 -13.82 -10.68
CA ILE A 728 -111.18 -14.89 -9.68
C ILE A 728 -110.04 -15.92 -9.82
N GLU A 729 -109.36 -16.34 -8.75
CA GLU A 729 -108.65 -15.66 -7.63
C GLU A 729 -107.90 -16.83 -6.90
N ILE A 730 -106.63 -16.73 -6.46
CA ILE A 730 -106.22 -16.34 -5.08
C ILE A 730 -107.03 -17.11 -4.00
N THR A 731 -106.49 -18.05 -3.19
CA THR A 731 -105.10 -18.42 -2.81
C THR A 731 -105.05 -19.95 -2.41
N PRO A 732 -103.89 -20.60 -2.04
CA PRO A 732 -103.72 -22.07 -2.06
C PRO A 732 -104.27 -22.81 -0.81
N PRO A 733 -104.43 -24.15 -0.87
CA PRO A 733 -103.46 -25.12 -0.23
C PRO A 733 -103.44 -26.50 -0.97
N PRO A 734 -103.10 -27.69 -0.39
CA PRO A 734 -102.10 -28.09 0.64
C PRO A 734 -101.15 -29.30 0.24
N GLU A 735 -100.04 -29.46 0.98
CA GLU A 735 -99.43 -30.73 1.50
C GLU A 735 -98.88 -31.85 0.54
N LYS A 736 -97.62 -32.34 0.65
CA LYS A 736 -96.88 -33.13 1.71
C LYS A 736 -97.27 -34.64 1.74
N PRO A 737 -96.52 -35.55 2.42
CA PRO A 737 -95.09 -35.59 2.81
C PRO A 737 -94.39 -36.91 2.40
N PHE A 738 -93.07 -37.07 2.65
CA PHE A 738 -92.56 -38.00 3.68
C PHE A 738 -91.07 -37.79 4.00
N GLU A 739 -90.66 -38.38 5.12
CA GLU A 739 -89.46 -38.09 5.91
C GLU A 739 -88.80 -39.42 6.32
N LYS A 740 -87.45 -39.52 6.30
CA LYS A 740 -86.57 -40.08 7.36
C LYS A 740 -85.18 -40.53 6.90
N GLN A 741 -84.30 -40.63 7.90
CA GLN A 741 -82.95 -41.24 7.94
C GLN A 741 -81.84 -40.47 7.19
N GLU A 742 -80.66 -40.21 7.78
CA GLU A 742 -80.29 -40.18 9.22
C GLU A 742 -78.90 -39.50 9.34
N GLU A 743 -78.81 -38.31 9.97
CA GLU A 743 -77.52 -37.67 10.25
C GLU A 743 -77.46 -37.07 11.67
N GLU A 744 -77.05 -37.91 12.61
CA GLU A 744 -76.40 -37.49 13.85
C GLU A 744 -75.09 -38.29 14.02
N ILE A 745 -73.99 -37.61 14.40
CA ILE A 745 -73.33 -38.06 15.64
C ILE A 745 -72.06 -38.92 15.56
N ILE A 746 -71.23 -38.91 14.50
CA ILE A 746 -69.82 -39.36 14.61
C ILE A 746 -68.82 -38.32 14.08
N THR A 747 -67.74 -38.14 14.84
CA THR A 747 -66.71 -37.11 14.68
C THR A 747 -65.62 -37.48 13.68
N VAL A 748 -64.97 -36.45 13.09
CA VAL A 748 -63.52 -36.15 13.23
C VAL A 748 -63.18 -35.01 12.28
N GLU A 749 -62.86 -33.83 12.82
CA GLU A 749 -62.35 -32.71 12.03
C GLU A 749 -60.96 -33.06 11.46
N ARG A 750 -60.83 -33.02 10.12
CA ARG A 750 -59.54 -33.11 9.43
C ARG A 750 -59.10 -31.71 9.04
N LYS A 751 -58.13 -31.13 9.76
CA LYS A 751 -56.68 -31.32 9.52
C LYS A 751 -56.24 -30.88 8.12
N ALA A 752 -55.74 -29.64 8.05
CA ALA A 752 -54.77 -29.26 7.03
C ALA A 752 -53.41 -29.97 7.26
N PRO A 753 -52.67 -30.32 6.20
CA PRO A 753 -51.21 -30.35 6.21
C PRO A 753 -50.68 -28.91 6.01
N ARG A 754 -49.80 -28.30 6.80
CA ARG A 754 -48.85 -28.74 7.86
C ARG A 754 -47.54 -29.38 7.39
N ILE A 755 -46.63 -28.54 6.86
CA ILE A 755 -45.16 -28.70 6.93
C ILE A 755 -44.59 -27.29 7.15
N LEU A 756 -43.67 -26.98 8.06
CA LEU A 756 -43.30 -27.59 9.35
C LEU A 756 -42.81 -26.45 10.28
N VAL A 757 -42.79 -26.66 11.60
CA VAL A 757 -42.41 -25.62 12.60
C VAL A 757 -41.25 -26.11 13.46
N LYS A 758 -40.36 -25.18 13.85
CA LYS A 758 -39.73 -25.16 15.18
C LYS A 758 -39.93 -23.76 15.78
N LYS A 759 -40.08 -23.66 17.11
CA LYS A 759 -40.09 -22.38 17.83
C LYS A 759 -38.66 -22.17 18.41
N GLU A 760 -38.35 -21.66 19.61
CA GLU A 760 -39.05 -21.39 20.88
C GLU A 760 -38.35 -20.18 21.59
N GLU A 761 -38.93 -19.28 22.41
CA GLU A 761 -40.28 -18.67 22.60
C GLU A 761 -40.11 -17.46 23.61
N TYR A 762 -41.17 -16.77 24.11
CA TYR A 762 -41.18 -15.75 25.20
C TYR A 762 -40.58 -14.31 24.93
N GLU A 763 -41.06 -13.17 25.47
CA GLU A 763 -42.36 -12.76 26.09
C GLU A 763 -42.48 -11.21 26.35
N LYS A 764 -43.70 -10.75 26.72
CA LYS A 764 -44.09 -9.53 27.49
C LYS A 764 -44.29 -8.13 26.82
N LYS A 765 -45.36 -7.46 27.28
CA LYS A 765 -45.79 -6.03 27.14
C LYS A 765 -45.28 -5.22 28.39
N PRO A 766 -45.60 -3.91 28.69
CA PRO A 766 -46.53 -2.92 28.07
C PRO A 766 -45.94 -1.45 28.03
N GLU A 767 -46.60 -0.27 28.01
CA GLU A 767 -48.01 0.25 27.94
C GLU A 767 -48.03 1.73 27.44
N TYR A 768 -49.21 2.38 27.34
CA TYR A 768 -49.50 3.85 27.23
C TYR A 768 -50.67 4.18 28.22
N PRO A 769 -51.08 5.45 28.58
CA PRO A 769 -51.05 6.75 27.86
C PRO A 769 -50.77 7.95 28.85
N PRO A 770 -51.38 9.17 28.83
CA PRO A 770 -52.05 10.01 27.81
C PRO A 770 -51.41 11.43 27.66
N VAL A 771 -52.21 12.50 27.42
CA VAL A 771 -51.79 13.73 26.68
C VAL A 771 -52.36 15.06 27.27
N GLN A 772 -51.58 16.16 27.18
CA GLN A 772 -51.95 17.61 27.26
C GLN A 772 -52.40 18.22 28.61
N PRO A 773 -52.47 19.58 28.77
CA PRO A 773 -51.92 20.71 27.96
C PRO A 773 -51.22 21.86 28.77
N ALA A 774 -50.78 22.93 28.06
CA ALA A 774 -51.07 24.36 28.36
C ALA A 774 -49.93 25.40 28.64
N ILE A 775 -49.73 26.32 27.67
CA ILE A 775 -49.89 27.80 27.79
C ILE A 775 -48.81 28.71 28.48
N GLN A 776 -48.21 29.56 27.61
CA GLN A 776 -47.80 30.99 27.76
C GLN A 776 -46.47 31.49 28.39
N LYS A 777 -45.93 32.48 27.65
CA LYS A 777 -45.22 33.72 28.04
C LYS A 777 -43.77 33.66 28.54
N GLN A 778 -42.89 34.20 27.69
CA GLN A 778 -41.58 34.74 28.06
C GLN A 778 -41.69 36.22 28.48
N THR A 779 -40.97 36.62 29.53
CA THR A 779 -40.53 38.01 29.77
C THR A 779 -39.14 38.01 30.41
N MET A 780 -38.26 38.91 30.00
CA MET A 780 -37.02 39.22 30.74
C MET A 780 -37.31 40.25 31.84
N PRO A 781 -36.46 40.33 32.89
CA PRO A 781 -35.46 41.40 32.85
C PRO A 781 -34.04 41.03 33.34
N LYS A 782 -33.09 41.85 32.87
CA LYS A 782 -31.63 41.87 33.04
C LYS A 782 -31.11 41.96 34.50
N VAL A 783 -29.76 41.85 34.63
CA VAL A 783 -28.88 42.38 35.70
C VAL A 783 -28.82 41.49 36.99
N HIS A 784 -27.67 41.11 37.58
CA HIS A 784 -26.28 41.61 37.50
C HIS A 784 -25.18 40.57 37.92
N LYS A 785 -23.90 40.92 37.63
CA LYS A 785 -22.63 40.56 38.32
C LYS A 785 -21.90 39.19 38.13
N LYS A 786 -20.63 39.37 37.70
CA LYS A 786 -19.37 38.68 38.04
C LYS A 786 -19.01 37.30 37.43
N TYR A 787 -17.88 37.35 36.70
CA TYR A 787 -16.93 36.26 36.44
C TYR A 787 -16.58 35.41 37.67
N GLN A 788 -16.42 34.10 37.50
CA GLN A 788 -15.12 33.44 37.64
C GLN A 788 -15.07 32.06 36.95
N CYS A 789 -13.86 31.56 36.70
CA CYS A 789 -13.59 30.31 35.99
C CYS A 789 -13.61 29.10 36.96
N PRO A 790 -14.28 27.98 36.63
CA PRO A 790 -14.11 26.71 37.33
C PRO A 790 -12.86 25.96 36.82
N GLY A 791 -12.15 25.21 37.68
CA GLY A 791 -11.13 24.27 37.19
C GLY A 791 -10.07 23.80 38.20
N CYS A 792 -9.61 24.66 39.12
CA CYS A 792 -8.48 24.33 40.01
C CYS A 792 -8.88 24.43 41.49
N ALA A 793 -9.31 23.32 42.10
CA ALA A 793 -9.58 23.24 43.54
C ALA A 793 -9.51 21.81 44.11
N LYS A 794 -8.30 21.35 44.47
CA LYS A 794 -8.07 20.42 45.60
C LYS A 794 -6.81 20.89 46.34
N LEU A 795 -6.71 20.51 47.61
CA LEU A 795 -5.70 20.93 48.60
C LEU A 795 -5.79 22.40 49.04
N PHE A 796 -6.47 22.63 50.17
CA PHE A 796 -6.19 23.79 51.03
C PHE A 796 -6.45 23.45 52.50
N ALA A 797 -5.37 23.32 53.27
CA ALA A 797 -5.27 23.31 54.73
C ALA A 797 -3.77 23.29 55.07
N VAL A 798 -3.22 23.93 56.11
CA VAL A 798 -3.63 24.95 57.11
C VAL A 798 -2.25 25.54 57.56
N GLU A 799 -1.99 26.84 57.77
CA GLU A 799 -2.44 27.68 58.91
C GLU A 799 -1.96 29.17 58.77
N THR A 800 -2.43 30.03 59.67
CA THR A 800 -1.97 31.38 60.12
C THR A 800 -0.89 32.22 59.39
N GLN A 801 -1.28 33.48 59.08
CA GLN A 801 -0.70 34.80 59.46
C GLN A 801 0.74 34.83 60.07
N ILE A 802 1.66 35.79 59.81
CA ILE A 802 1.58 37.28 59.89
C ILE A 802 2.66 37.95 58.94
N ARG A 803 2.54 39.26 58.65
CA ARG A 803 3.44 40.13 57.83
C ARG A 803 4.56 40.83 58.65
N PRO A 804 5.48 41.63 58.06
CA PRO A 804 6.32 41.44 56.85
C PRO A 804 7.82 41.81 57.07
N THR A 805 8.73 41.34 56.22
CA THR A 805 10.07 41.97 56.05
C THR A 805 10.68 41.73 54.66
N THR A 806 11.63 42.58 54.27
CA THR A 806 12.26 42.63 52.95
C THR A 806 13.35 41.57 52.73
N VAL A 807 13.31 40.89 51.58
CA VAL A 807 14.50 40.27 50.94
C VAL A 807 14.47 40.61 49.45
N HIS A 808 15.63 40.85 48.83
CA HIS A 808 15.75 41.26 47.43
C HIS A 808 15.63 40.09 46.44
N CYS A 809 15.13 40.36 45.23
CA CYS A 809 15.17 39.43 44.10
C CYS A 809 16.59 39.35 43.49
N PRO A 810 17.22 38.16 43.40
CA PRO A 810 18.58 38.05 42.88
C PRO A 810 18.66 37.12 41.65
N TRP A 811 18.41 37.63 40.43
CA TRP A 811 18.95 37.02 39.18
C TRP A 811 18.92 37.94 37.93
N CYS A 812 19.20 39.24 38.09
CA CYS A 812 19.27 40.19 36.96
C CYS A 812 20.37 41.26 37.12
N LYS A 813 21.62 40.85 37.35
CA LYS A 813 22.85 41.64 37.10
C LYS A 813 24.14 40.85 37.39
N LEU A 814 24.84 40.43 36.34
CA LEU A 814 26.23 40.86 36.04
C LEU A 814 26.71 40.26 34.71
N MET A 815 27.58 40.99 34.00
CA MET A 815 28.46 40.44 32.96
C MET A 815 29.76 41.25 32.95
N VAL A 816 30.88 40.60 32.61
CA VAL A 816 32.21 41.16 32.32
C VAL A 816 32.98 41.77 33.52
N ILE A 817 34.15 41.18 33.87
CA ILE A 817 35.51 41.75 33.71
C ILE A 817 36.55 40.76 34.31
N ILE A 818 37.26 40.07 33.40
CA ILE A 818 38.73 39.85 33.31
C ILE A 818 39.57 39.49 34.58
N LYS A 819 40.48 38.51 34.37
CA LYS A 819 41.62 38.02 35.20
C LYS A 819 41.28 37.05 36.34
N GLU A 820 42.11 36.04 36.64
CA GLU A 820 43.36 35.58 35.97
C GLU A 820 43.15 34.22 35.26
#